data_AF-A0A4D9DPW5-F1
#
_entry.id   AF-A0A4D9DPW5-F1
#
_cell.length_a   1.000
_cell.length_b   1.000
_cell.length_c   1.000
_cell.angle_alpha   90.00
_cell.angle_beta   90.00
_cell.angle_gamma   90.00
#
_symmetry.space_group_name_H-M   'P 1'
#
loop_
_entity.id
_entity.type
_entity.pdbx_description
1 polymer ?
#
loop_
_entity_poly.entity_id
_entity_poly.type
_entity_poly.pdbx_seq_one_letter_code
_entity_poly.pdbx_strand_id
1 'polypeptide(L)'
;MWLAVVMTCLIHGTVSAQGLVGDNAPFNPKTFMNISEIITYWGYPSEEYDVVTVDGYILSVNRIPHGKVHADNTGPKPVVFLQHGLLTDGSTWLTNVAKNSLGFILADAGYDVWIGNSRGNTWSRRHITLSVHQAKFWAFSFDEMAKYDLPAVIDFIVQKTGQEQLYYVGHSQGTTLAFIAFSTMPQLAQRIKMYFALAPVATVKYAKSPLTKLALLPNSIIKILFGNKDFLPHTYFGEVVAVEFCSHEILSEICGNILFVLCGFNEKNLNMSRVHVYTAHAPAGTSVQNMIHWKQAIETGKLKAYDWGILFNRLHYNQSEIIQYRGYPSEEYDVVTADGNILTVNRIPHGKVNADSAGPKPVVFLQHGLLADGSSWIINLASNSLGFILADAGYDVWIGNSRGNTWSRRHINLSVHQEEFWAFSYDEMAKYDHPAVIDFIVQKTGQEKLYYVGHSEGTTAAFITFSTMPQLAQRIKMYFVLAPVATLKYAQSLLTKLALLPDAVIKTVVGTKEFIRQNFFADLFAAEFCSQDMLSEFCGNLMFELCGFNEKNLNMAIKSGKLKAYDWGIPSNKVHYDQDTPPIYNVTDMQVPTAMWSAGNDWLADPTDVDLLLPQVTNLVYHKLSKTGEFKYFDYGCKNKDKYNQSEKILYKGYPSEEYEVLTADGYYLSMNRIPHGKGNPRDTGYLDRTVMRWMKNADVGRTQTCATLALSIIEAETFKTREFRYFDYGSKENEVKYNQTEAPLYRLEDMKVPTALWYGGEDWLVVLEDIKILFPQITNLQNKMWWFIAVACLIQAVTSSEELIKKKRNMNPETFMNISQLICYGGYPSEEYEVLTEDGYYLRINRIPYGREKPTHKGPKPAVLLQHGLFGQGSNWIENLANNSLGFMLADAGYDVWIGNSRGSTWSQRHQKFSIAQEEFWDFSFHEMGKYDLQALINFILQETGQKQLYYVGYSQGGTMGFIAFSSLPQLAQKVKMFFALAPAVNVGHTKSPVVKMLLTPEGALRDFLGKKDFRWWGKTTREFAAKICCHELPSRLCANAFFFAGGFNEKNINMSRMDVYTGHFPDETSSKTILHWAQAVKSGEFKYFDYGSENQAKYNQSVPPFYKIEDMTVPTAVWSGGEDWMVDPKDIDMLLPRITNLVYHKNISDWNHWDFTWGLDAAKRVYGEIIALMGKYP
;
A
#
# COMPACT_ATOMS: atom_id res chain seq x y z
N MET A 1 18.77 -3.09 -8.50
CA MET A 1 20.07 -2.39 -8.52
C MET A 1 21.01 -2.98 -9.58
N TRP A 2 21.37 -4.28 -9.51
CA TRP A 2 22.21 -4.93 -10.53
C TRP A 2 21.64 -4.88 -11.95
N LEU A 3 20.34 -5.10 -12.16
CA LEU A 3 19.70 -4.95 -13.47
C LEU A 3 19.69 -3.51 -14.02
N ALA A 4 19.62 -2.52 -13.13
CA ALA A 4 19.68 -1.11 -13.52
C ALA A 4 21.13 -0.71 -13.87
N VAL A 5 22.11 -1.17 -13.11
CA VAL A 5 23.54 -1.00 -13.41
C VAL A 5 23.92 -1.75 -14.69
N VAL A 6 23.42 -2.97 -14.90
CA VAL A 6 23.64 -3.75 -16.13
C VAL A 6 22.97 -3.10 -17.33
N MET A 7 21.76 -2.54 -17.21
CA MET A 7 21.12 -1.75 -18.27
C MET A 7 21.93 -0.48 -18.59
N THR A 8 22.36 0.27 -17.57
CA THR A 8 23.20 1.46 -17.78
C THR A 8 24.57 1.10 -18.37
N CYS A 9 25.16 -0.03 -17.98
CA CYS A 9 26.41 -0.56 -18.53
C CYS A 9 26.26 -1.18 -19.93
N LEU A 10 25.09 -1.70 -20.31
CA LEU A 10 24.78 -2.14 -21.68
C LEU A 10 24.53 -0.93 -22.59
N ILE A 11 23.90 0.13 -22.06
CA ILE A 11 23.71 1.42 -22.74
C ILE A 11 25.06 2.16 -22.89
N HIS A 12 25.99 2.04 -21.93
CA HIS A 12 27.35 2.57 -22.08
C HIS A 12 28.29 1.66 -22.88
N GLY A 13 28.13 0.34 -22.80
CA GLY A 13 29.00 -0.64 -23.46
C GLY A 13 28.82 -0.71 -24.98
N THR A 14 27.64 -0.33 -25.47
CA THR A 14 27.34 -0.18 -26.91
C THR A 14 28.01 1.05 -27.52
N VAL A 15 28.46 2.02 -26.72
CA VAL A 15 29.20 3.21 -27.17
C VAL A 15 30.66 2.87 -27.56
N SER A 16 31.14 1.67 -27.25
CA SER A 16 32.55 1.27 -27.44
C SER A 16 32.81 0.38 -28.66
N ALA A 17 31.78 -0.03 -29.42
CA ALA A 17 31.94 -0.98 -30.53
C ALA A 17 31.73 -0.29 -31.90
N GLN A 18 32.68 0.55 -32.30
CA GLN A 18 32.74 1.20 -33.62
C GLN A 18 33.09 0.26 -34.80
N GLY A 19 32.79 -1.05 -34.72
CA GLY A 19 33.45 -2.06 -35.55
C GLY A 19 32.61 -2.91 -36.51
N LEU A 20 31.28 -2.82 -36.53
CA LEU A 20 30.44 -3.74 -37.31
C LEU A 20 29.37 -2.98 -38.12
N VAL A 21 29.84 -2.17 -39.08
CA VAL A 21 28.98 -1.49 -40.07
C VAL A 21 29.00 -2.30 -41.36
N GLY A 22 27.85 -2.82 -41.78
CA GLY A 22 27.64 -3.49 -43.05
C GLY A 22 26.22 -3.26 -43.58
N ASP A 23 26.17 -2.53 -44.70
CA ASP A 23 25.08 -2.24 -45.67
C ASP A 23 23.81 -1.48 -45.25
N ASN A 24 23.69 -0.28 -45.83
CA ASN A 24 22.64 0.73 -45.70
C ASN A 24 21.28 0.27 -46.28
N ALA A 25 20.27 0.09 -45.42
CA ALA A 25 18.87 0.24 -45.81
C ALA A 25 18.45 1.72 -45.64
N PRO A 26 17.77 2.36 -46.62
CA PRO A 26 17.35 3.75 -46.49
C PRO A 26 16.32 3.91 -45.37
N PHE A 27 16.58 4.83 -44.43
CA PHE A 27 15.71 5.12 -43.29
C PHE A 27 14.29 5.52 -43.71
N ASN A 28 13.28 5.09 -42.93
CA ASN A 28 11.92 5.55 -43.10
C ASN A 28 11.87 7.07 -42.85
N PRO A 29 11.43 7.90 -43.81
CA PRO A 29 11.49 9.35 -43.66
C PRO A 29 10.64 9.87 -42.49
N LYS A 30 9.64 9.10 -42.05
CA LYS A 30 8.74 9.43 -40.91
C LYS A 30 9.42 9.44 -39.56
N THR A 31 10.59 8.84 -39.47
CA THR A 31 11.34 8.75 -38.23
C THR A 31 11.68 10.13 -37.69
N PHE A 32 12.08 11.06 -38.56
CA PHE A 32 12.53 12.41 -38.19
C PHE A 32 11.49 13.50 -38.47
N MET A 33 10.28 13.12 -38.88
CA MET A 33 9.21 14.07 -39.22
C MET A 33 8.49 14.54 -37.96
N ASN A 34 8.19 15.84 -37.88
CA ASN A 34 7.26 16.35 -36.88
C ASN A 34 5.81 15.93 -37.20
N ILE A 35 4.88 16.17 -36.27
CA ILE A 35 3.47 15.75 -36.41
C ILE A 35 2.85 16.30 -37.71
N SER A 36 3.06 17.58 -38.02
CA SER A 36 2.52 18.23 -39.22
C SER A 36 3.08 17.64 -40.51
N GLU A 37 4.36 17.27 -40.52
CA GLU A 37 5.02 16.58 -41.63
C GLU A 37 4.49 15.16 -41.81
N ILE A 38 4.25 14.40 -40.73
CA ILE A 38 3.65 13.05 -40.80
C ILE A 38 2.25 13.12 -41.41
N ILE A 39 1.42 14.09 -40.99
CA ILE A 39 0.06 14.31 -41.52
C ILE A 39 0.12 14.61 -43.03
N THR A 40 0.97 15.57 -43.41
CA THR A 40 1.12 16.02 -44.81
C THR A 40 1.71 14.93 -45.70
N TYR A 41 2.69 14.17 -45.19
CA TYR A 41 3.29 13.03 -45.90
C TYR A 41 2.24 12.00 -46.29
N TRP A 42 1.29 11.73 -45.38
CA TRP A 42 0.20 10.82 -45.67
C TRP A 42 -0.88 11.44 -46.55
N GLY A 43 -0.76 12.70 -46.99
CA GLY A 43 -1.69 13.37 -47.90
C GLY A 43 -2.96 13.91 -47.22
N TYR A 44 -2.88 14.24 -45.94
CA TYR A 44 -3.96 14.89 -45.18
C TYR A 44 -3.64 16.37 -44.95
N PRO A 45 -4.64 17.25 -44.82
CA PRO A 45 -4.42 18.63 -44.39
C PRO A 45 -3.93 18.68 -42.94
N SER A 46 -3.00 19.59 -42.66
CA SER A 46 -2.44 19.79 -41.32
C SER A 46 -2.51 21.26 -40.93
N GLU A 47 -3.01 21.53 -39.73
CA GLU A 47 -2.91 22.84 -39.06
C GLU A 47 -2.20 22.66 -37.71
N GLU A 48 -1.52 23.70 -37.26
CA GLU A 48 -0.82 23.72 -35.97
C GLU A 48 -1.11 25.03 -35.23
N TYR A 49 -1.30 24.92 -33.91
CA TYR A 49 -1.72 26.02 -33.06
C TYR A 49 -0.92 26.06 -31.76
N ASP A 50 -0.58 27.28 -31.35
CA ASP A 50 -0.02 27.57 -30.04
C ASP A 50 -1.14 27.92 -29.06
N VAL A 51 -1.31 27.09 -28.03
CA VAL A 51 -2.29 27.31 -26.97
C VAL A 51 -1.56 27.72 -25.69
N VAL A 52 -1.85 28.91 -25.18
CA VAL A 52 -1.22 29.44 -23.97
C VAL A 52 -2.07 29.08 -22.75
N THR A 53 -1.49 28.40 -21.77
CA THR A 53 -2.13 28.08 -20.50
C THR A 53 -2.13 29.30 -19.57
N VAL A 54 -3.05 29.32 -18.61
CA VAL A 54 -3.17 30.43 -17.63
C VAL A 54 -1.91 30.63 -16.78
N ASP A 55 -1.14 29.56 -16.56
CA ASP A 55 0.13 29.61 -15.83
C ASP A 55 1.34 29.86 -16.72
N GLY A 56 1.14 30.03 -18.05
CA GLY A 56 2.14 30.57 -18.96
C GLY A 56 2.85 29.57 -19.87
N TYR A 57 2.49 28.29 -19.85
CA TYR A 57 3.03 27.30 -20.79
C TYR A 57 2.41 27.49 -22.18
N ILE A 58 3.19 27.17 -23.22
CA ILE A 58 2.74 27.24 -24.61
C ILE A 58 2.73 25.81 -25.16
N LEU A 59 1.53 25.29 -25.43
CA LEU A 59 1.29 23.94 -25.90
C LEU A 59 1.10 23.93 -27.43
N SER A 60 1.82 23.06 -28.13
CA SER A 60 1.58 22.82 -29.56
C SER A 60 0.42 21.84 -29.73
N VAL A 61 -0.59 22.23 -30.50
CA VAL A 61 -1.77 21.41 -30.81
C VAL A 61 -1.91 21.28 -32.32
N ASN A 62 -1.95 20.05 -32.82
CA ASN A 62 -2.10 19.77 -34.25
C ASN A 62 -3.55 19.43 -34.59
N ARG A 63 -3.97 19.72 -35.82
CA ARG A 63 -5.34 19.44 -36.29
C ARG A 63 -5.32 18.86 -37.70
N ILE A 64 -6.12 17.81 -37.91
CA ILE A 64 -6.49 17.28 -39.23
C ILE A 64 -7.94 17.69 -39.49
N PRO A 65 -8.20 18.77 -40.26
CA PRO A 65 -9.54 19.32 -40.41
C PRO A 65 -10.49 18.44 -41.23
N HIS A 66 -9.96 17.55 -42.10
CA HIS A 66 -10.75 16.57 -42.84
C HIS A 66 -9.90 15.41 -43.40
N GLY A 67 -10.54 14.28 -43.67
CA GLY A 67 -9.93 13.14 -44.38
C GLY A 67 -9.86 13.32 -45.90
N LYS A 68 -9.42 12.27 -46.59
CA LYS A 68 -9.25 12.27 -48.05
C LYS A 68 -10.53 11.98 -48.81
N VAL A 69 -11.41 11.17 -48.23
CA VAL A 69 -12.60 10.60 -48.90
C VAL A 69 -13.77 11.60 -48.94
N HIS A 70 -13.68 12.74 -48.22
CA HIS A 70 -14.74 13.74 -48.10
C HIS A 70 -14.23 15.19 -48.08
N ALA A 71 -13.15 15.48 -48.82
CA ALA A 71 -12.50 16.80 -48.83
C ALA A 71 -13.45 17.96 -49.21
N ASP A 72 -14.46 17.69 -50.07
CA ASP A 72 -15.40 18.70 -50.56
C ASP A 72 -16.57 18.99 -49.61
N ASN A 73 -16.69 18.26 -48.48
CA ASN A 73 -17.80 18.43 -47.56
C ASN A 73 -17.54 19.62 -46.60
N THR A 74 -18.16 20.77 -46.89
CA THR A 74 -18.01 22.02 -46.13
C THR A 74 -18.94 22.12 -44.91
N GLY A 75 -19.73 21.08 -44.62
CA GLY A 75 -20.62 21.05 -43.46
C GLY A 75 -19.87 20.98 -42.11
N PRO A 76 -20.55 21.30 -40.99
CA PRO A 76 -19.99 21.19 -39.65
C PRO A 76 -19.66 19.72 -39.33
N LYS A 77 -18.40 19.46 -38.94
CA LYS A 77 -17.86 18.12 -38.67
C LYS A 77 -17.76 17.87 -37.17
N PRO A 78 -18.12 16.68 -36.66
CA PRO A 78 -17.95 16.39 -35.23
C PRO A 78 -16.48 16.50 -34.83
N VAL A 79 -16.21 17.21 -33.74
CA VAL A 79 -14.86 17.45 -33.23
C VAL A 79 -14.42 16.34 -32.29
N VAL A 80 -13.20 15.83 -32.46
CA VAL A 80 -12.58 14.85 -31.56
C VAL A 80 -11.20 15.31 -31.13
N PHE A 81 -10.92 15.25 -29.83
CA PHE A 81 -9.63 15.57 -29.23
C PHE A 81 -8.93 14.31 -28.73
N LEU A 82 -7.71 14.08 -29.20
CA LEU A 82 -6.88 12.92 -28.90
C LEU A 82 -5.72 13.33 -27.97
N GLN A 83 -5.71 12.80 -26.74
CA GLN A 83 -4.70 13.12 -25.72
C GLN A 83 -3.79 11.91 -25.41
N HIS A 84 -2.48 12.09 -25.60
CA HIS A 84 -1.47 11.04 -25.43
C HIS A 84 -1.21 10.64 -23.95
N GLY A 85 -0.38 9.61 -23.75
CA GLY A 85 -0.03 9.04 -22.44
C GLY A 85 1.33 9.50 -21.87
N LEU A 86 1.73 8.93 -20.73
CA LEU A 86 3.00 9.22 -20.06
C LEU A 86 4.19 8.87 -20.96
N LEU A 87 5.20 9.76 -21.02
CA LEU A 87 6.41 9.64 -21.86
C LEU A 87 6.17 9.57 -23.38
N THR A 88 4.98 9.93 -23.85
CA THR A 88 4.65 9.98 -25.30
C THR A 88 4.27 11.40 -25.70
N ASP A 89 4.02 11.61 -27.00
CA ASP A 89 3.49 12.85 -27.53
C ASP A 89 2.35 12.60 -28.54
N GLY A 90 1.83 13.68 -29.15
CA GLY A 90 0.71 13.62 -30.09
C GLY A 90 0.94 12.71 -31.31
N SER A 91 2.19 12.44 -31.70
CA SER A 91 2.53 11.58 -32.84
C SER A 91 2.06 10.12 -32.65
N THR A 92 1.83 9.68 -31.41
CA THR A 92 1.34 8.34 -31.05
C THR A 92 0.08 7.94 -31.83
N TRP A 93 -0.75 8.92 -32.17
CA TRP A 93 -1.99 8.71 -32.93
C TRP A 93 -1.77 8.51 -34.45
N LEU A 94 -0.54 8.72 -34.93
CA LEU A 94 -0.17 8.86 -36.35
C LEU A 94 1.03 7.99 -36.78
N THR A 95 1.81 7.46 -35.84
CA THR A 95 3.09 6.78 -36.11
C THR A 95 2.95 5.39 -36.76
N ASN A 96 1.75 4.82 -36.87
CA ASN A 96 1.51 3.58 -37.63
C ASN A 96 1.23 3.87 -39.13
N VAL A 97 0.78 2.87 -39.89
CA VAL A 97 0.26 3.10 -41.25
C VAL A 97 -1.09 3.80 -41.19
N ALA A 98 -1.40 4.66 -42.18
CA ALA A 98 -2.60 5.50 -42.16
C ALA A 98 -3.91 4.72 -41.86
N LYS A 99 -4.09 3.56 -42.48
CA LYS A 99 -5.26 2.67 -42.26
C LYS A 99 -5.38 2.07 -40.85
N ASN A 100 -4.32 2.13 -40.04
CA ASN A 100 -4.26 1.58 -38.68
C ASN A 100 -4.03 2.68 -37.61
N SER A 101 -3.97 3.95 -38.02
CA SER A 101 -3.71 5.08 -37.13
C SER A 101 -5.01 5.82 -36.86
N LEU A 102 -5.43 5.88 -35.59
CA LEU A 102 -6.74 6.39 -35.20
C LEU A 102 -6.99 7.82 -35.70
N GLY A 103 -5.97 8.69 -35.71
CA GLY A 103 -6.11 10.06 -36.20
C GLY A 103 -6.56 10.13 -37.66
N PHE A 104 -5.99 9.29 -38.52
CA PHE A 104 -6.37 9.23 -39.93
C PHE A 104 -7.71 8.52 -40.16
N ILE A 105 -7.98 7.45 -39.41
CA ILE A 105 -9.25 6.71 -39.48
C ILE A 105 -10.43 7.63 -39.13
N LEU A 106 -10.29 8.47 -38.09
CA LEU A 106 -11.32 9.44 -37.70
C LEU A 106 -11.48 10.55 -38.74
N ALA A 107 -10.39 11.07 -39.29
CA ALA A 107 -10.44 12.08 -40.34
C ALA A 107 -11.18 11.56 -41.59
N ASP A 108 -10.85 10.35 -42.04
CA ASP A 108 -11.54 9.69 -43.17
C ASP A 108 -13.00 9.35 -42.86
N ALA A 109 -13.34 9.11 -41.60
CA ALA A 109 -14.72 8.97 -41.13
C ALA A 109 -15.48 10.31 -41.02
N GLY A 110 -14.85 11.45 -41.37
CA GLY A 110 -15.48 12.76 -41.44
C GLY A 110 -15.39 13.61 -40.17
N TYR A 111 -14.52 13.25 -39.21
CA TYR A 111 -14.30 14.05 -38.00
C TYR A 111 -13.28 15.18 -38.22
N ASP A 112 -13.42 16.24 -37.43
CA ASP A 112 -12.39 17.26 -37.22
C ASP A 112 -11.50 16.82 -36.05
N VAL A 113 -10.28 16.38 -36.36
CA VAL A 113 -9.40 15.68 -35.41
C VAL A 113 -8.36 16.62 -34.84
N TRP A 114 -8.35 16.79 -33.53
CA TRP A 114 -7.39 17.60 -32.78
C TRP A 114 -6.48 16.70 -31.95
N ILE A 115 -5.18 16.99 -31.95
CA ILE A 115 -4.13 16.17 -31.35
C ILE A 115 -3.36 17.03 -30.36
N GLY A 116 -3.47 16.71 -29.07
CA GLY A 116 -2.89 17.50 -27.99
C GLY A 116 -1.50 17.05 -27.57
N ASN A 117 -0.66 18.00 -27.16
CA ASN A 117 0.60 17.78 -26.44
C ASN A 117 0.52 18.34 -25.02
N SER A 118 1.21 17.71 -24.07
CA SER A 118 1.31 18.17 -22.68
C SER A 118 2.58 18.96 -22.43
N ARG A 119 2.54 19.93 -21.50
CA ARG A 119 3.71 20.72 -21.08
C ARG A 119 4.95 19.84 -20.82
N GLY A 120 6.09 20.30 -21.32
CA GLY A 120 7.41 19.67 -21.12
C GLY A 120 7.70 18.42 -21.97
N ASN A 121 6.73 17.90 -22.73
CA ASN A 121 7.03 16.90 -23.78
C ASN A 121 7.77 17.55 -24.95
N THR A 122 8.30 16.77 -25.90
CA THR A 122 9.10 17.22 -27.07
C THR A 122 8.57 18.50 -27.73
N TRP A 123 7.26 18.61 -27.96
CA TRP A 123 6.64 19.68 -28.75
C TRP A 123 6.15 20.88 -27.90
N SER A 124 6.09 20.74 -26.58
CA SER A 124 5.54 21.75 -25.66
C SER A 124 6.54 22.20 -24.60
N ARG A 125 7.77 22.54 -25.03
CA ARG A 125 8.88 23.01 -24.17
C ARG A 125 9.02 24.55 -24.11
N ARG A 126 7.91 25.28 -24.22
CA ARG A 126 7.90 26.75 -24.24
C ARG A 126 7.05 27.32 -23.10
N HIS A 127 7.45 28.49 -22.59
CA HIS A 127 6.76 29.25 -21.57
C HIS A 127 6.96 30.75 -21.82
N ILE A 128 5.99 31.58 -21.44
CA ILE A 128 6.03 33.04 -21.64
C ILE A 128 7.23 33.72 -20.95
N THR A 129 7.64 33.20 -19.80
CA THR A 129 8.68 33.80 -18.92
C THR A 129 9.78 32.85 -18.45
N LEU A 130 9.60 31.53 -18.60
CA LEU A 130 10.51 30.53 -18.02
C LEU A 130 11.25 29.78 -19.12
N SER A 131 12.51 29.43 -18.86
CA SER A 131 13.34 28.63 -19.76
C SER A 131 13.40 27.17 -19.29
N VAL A 132 13.50 26.23 -20.23
CA VAL A 132 13.75 24.80 -19.97
C VAL A 132 14.98 24.53 -19.10
N HIS A 133 15.92 25.48 -18.99
CA HIS A 133 17.09 25.32 -18.14
C HIS A 133 16.79 25.60 -16.65
N GLN A 134 15.67 26.24 -16.34
CA GLN A 134 15.26 26.61 -14.99
C GLN A 134 14.44 25.50 -14.34
N ALA A 135 14.74 25.14 -13.09
CA ALA A 135 13.99 24.11 -12.36
C ALA A 135 12.50 24.47 -12.19
N LYS A 136 12.16 25.77 -12.12
CA LYS A 136 10.77 26.25 -12.06
C LYS A 136 9.92 25.87 -13.29
N PHE A 137 10.54 25.75 -14.47
CA PHE A 137 9.85 25.26 -15.68
C PHE A 137 9.42 23.79 -15.55
N TRP A 138 10.11 23.00 -14.72
CA TRP A 138 9.84 21.57 -14.56
C TRP A 138 9.04 21.24 -13.30
N ALA A 139 8.59 22.25 -12.56
CA ALA A 139 7.86 22.08 -11.31
C ALA A 139 6.36 21.86 -11.56
N PHE A 140 6.02 20.80 -12.30
CA PHE A 140 4.64 20.41 -12.63
C PHE A 140 4.46 18.89 -12.54
N SER A 141 3.22 18.44 -12.40
CA SER A 141 2.79 17.04 -12.47
C SER A 141 1.52 16.90 -13.32
N PHE A 142 0.92 15.70 -13.38
CA PHE A 142 -0.36 15.49 -14.04
C PHE A 142 -1.51 16.33 -13.44
N ASP A 143 -1.37 16.87 -12.22
CA ASP A 143 -2.34 17.81 -11.64
C ASP A 143 -2.39 19.12 -12.42
N GLU A 144 -1.23 19.76 -12.63
CA GLU A 144 -1.15 21.00 -13.39
C GLU A 144 -1.54 20.80 -14.85
N MET A 145 -1.23 19.64 -15.43
CA MET A 145 -1.70 19.29 -16.77
C MET A 145 -3.24 19.20 -16.84
N ALA A 146 -3.87 18.54 -15.86
CA ALA A 146 -5.33 18.45 -15.82
C ALA A 146 -5.99 19.80 -15.55
N LYS A 147 -5.37 20.62 -14.70
CA LYS A 147 -5.91 21.91 -14.24
C LYS A 147 -5.72 23.05 -15.23
N TYR A 148 -4.64 23.04 -16.02
CA TYR A 148 -4.27 24.18 -16.87
C TYR A 148 -4.14 23.81 -18.35
N ASP A 149 -3.55 22.65 -18.70
CA ASP A 149 -3.38 22.27 -20.12
C ASP A 149 -4.73 21.93 -20.74
N LEU A 150 -5.47 21.03 -20.09
CA LEU A 150 -6.69 20.48 -20.67
C LEU A 150 -7.80 21.53 -20.86
N PRO A 151 -8.08 22.43 -19.90
CA PRO A 151 -9.02 23.53 -20.12
C PRO A 151 -8.60 24.47 -21.24
N ALA A 152 -7.32 24.87 -21.30
CA ALA A 152 -6.83 25.80 -22.31
C ALA A 152 -7.02 25.24 -23.73
N VAL A 153 -6.73 23.96 -23.93
CA VAL A 153 -6.88 23.32 -25.24
C VAL A 153 -8.35 23.11 -25.61
N ILE A 154 -9.19 22.61 -24.70
CA ILE A 154 -10.62 22.41 -24.98
C ILE A 154 -11.31 23.75 -25.26
N ASP A 155 -11.02 24.79 -24.47
CA ASP A 155 -11.60 26.12 -24.66
C ASP A 155 -11.18 26.72 -26.01
N PHE A 156 -9.90 26.57 -26.38
CA PHE A 156 -9.40 26.99 -27.67
C PHE A 156 -10.12 26.25 -28.82
N ILE A 157 -10.29 24.93 -28.72
CA ILE A 157 -10.98 24.13 -29.75
C ILE A 157 -12.44 24.56 -29.90
N VAL A 158 -13.16 24.72 -28.77
CA VAL A 158 -14.55 25.19 -28.76
C VAL A 158 -14.66 26.58 -29.41
N GLN A 159 -13.77 27.50 -29.05
CA GLN A 159 -13.75 28.85 -29.63
C GLN A 159 -13.43 28.82 -31.13
N LYS A 160 -12.47 27.99 -31.55
CA LYS A 160 -12.00 27.93 -32.94
C LYS A 160 -13.00 27.25 -33.86
N THR A 161 -13.68 26.21 -33.38
CA THR A 161 -14.63 25.41 -34.16
C THR A 161 -16.07 25.92 -34.07
N GLY A 162 -16.40 26.68 -33.03
CA GLY A 162 -17.76 27.13 -32.73
C GLY A 162 -18.68 26.02 -32.21
N GLN A 163 -18.16 24.81 -31.92
CA GLN A 163 -18.96 23.72 -31.38
C GLN A 163 -19.02 23.76 -29.86
N GLU A 164 -20.22 23.55 -29.31
CA GLU A 164 -20.44 23.54 -27.86
C GLU A 164 -19.84 22.29 -27.19
N GLN A 165 -19.75 21.17 -27.92
CA GLN A 165 -19.26 19.89 -27.38
C GLN A 165 -18.34 19.15 -28.36
N LEU A 166 -17.36 18.43 -27.82
CA LEU A 166 -16.42 17.57 -28.57
C LEU A 166 -16.29 16.16 -27.97
N TYR A 167 -15.78 15.20 -28.74
CA TYR A 167 -15.43 13.86 -28.26
C TYR A 167 -14.01 13.87 -27.68
N TYR A 168 -13.80 13.25 -26.52
CA TYR A 168 -12.47 13.13 -25.91
C TYR A 168 -11.99 11.69 -25.96
N VAL A 169 -10.77 11.46 -26.48
CA VAL A 169 -10.10 10.16 -26.44
C VAL A 169 -8.78 10.33 -25.67
N GLY A 170 -8.68 9.68 -24.52
CA GLY A 170 -7.46 9.67 -23.71
C GLY A 170 -6.77 8.32 -23.77
N HIS A 171 -5.43 8.32 -23.79
CA HIS A 171 -4.61 7.13 -23.63
C HIS A 171 -3.76 7.20 -22.36
N SER A 172 -3.75 6.15 -21.53
CA SER A 172 -2.88 6.06 -20.34
C SER A 172 -2.99 7.30 -19.44
N GLN A 173 -1.91 8.05 -19.13
CA GLN A 173 -1.98 9.31 -18.38
C GLN A 173 -3.00 10.32 -18.94
N GLY A 174 -3.22 10.35 -20.27
CA GLY A 174 -4.27 11.18 -20.88
C GLY A 174 -5.68 10.86 -20.41
N THR A 175 -5.92 9.65 -19.90
CA THR A 175 -7.17 9.28 -19.22
C THR A 175 -7.22 9.85 -17.80
N THR A 176 -6.10 9.84 -17.07
CA THR A 176 -5.98 10.43 -15.73
C THR A 176 -6.28 11.91 -15.75
N LEU A 177 -5.77 12.64 -16.75
CA LEU A 177 -6.06 14.07 -16.93
C LEU A 177 -7.56 14.33 -17.06
N ALA A 178 -8.25 13.53 -17.89
CA ALA A 178 -9.69 13.62 -18.06
C ALA A 178 -10.47 13.25 -16.79
N PHE A 179 -10.07 12.20 -16.06
CA PHE A 179 -10.71 11.84 -14.80
C PHE A 179 -10.59 12.96 -13.76
N ILE A 180 -9.43 13.61 -13.64
CA ILE A 180 -9.22 14.75 -12.74
C ILE A 180 -10.04 15.95 -13.23
N ALA A 181 -9.88 16.36 -14.49
CA ALA A 181 -10.49 17.56 -15.02
C ALA A 181 -12.03 17.49 -15.08
N PHE A 182 -12.60 16.38 -15.56
CA PHE A 182 -14.05 16.27 -15.74
C PHE A 182 -14.80 16.02 -14.43
N SER A 183 -14.11 15.53 -13.39
CA SER A 183 -14.69 15.41 -12.03
C SER A 183 -14.57 16.70 -11.21
N THR A 184 -13.56 17.54 -11.48
CA THR A 184 -13.31 18.77 -10.71
C THR A 184 -13.80 20.06 -11.39
N MET A 185 -14.00 20.04 -12.72
CA MET A 185 -14.47 21.17 -13.52
C MET A 185 -15.73 20.82 -14.32
N PRO A 186 -16.93 20.82 -13.69
CA PRO A 186 -18.17 20.45 -14.36
C PRO A 186 -18.49 21.28 -15.61
N GLN A 187 -18.08 22.55 -15.65
CA GLN A 187 -18.25 23.42 -16.81
C GLN A 187 -17.43 22.95 -18.01
N LEU A 188 -16.23 22.40 -17.77
CA LEU A 188 -15.41 21.80 -18.81
C LEU A 188 -16.00 20.46 -19.25
N ALA A 189 -16.46 19.65 -18.29
CA ALA A 189 -17.10 18.35 -18.57
C ALA A 189 -18.35 18.49 -19.46
N GLN A 190 -19.12 19.57 -19.31
CA GLN A 190 -20.29 19.85 -20.17
C GLN A 190 -19.93 20.04 -21.65
N ARG A 191 -18.68 20.36 -21.97
CA ARG A 191 -18.16 20.48 -23.33
C ARG A 191 -17.72 19.14 -23.91
N ILE A 192 -17.86 18.03 -23.18
CA ILE A 192 -17.50 16.70 -23.64
C ILE A 192 -18.76 15.89 -23.95
N LYS A 193 -18.91 15.51 -25.21
CA LYS A 193 -20.03 14.71 -25.70
C LYS A 193 -19.93 13.24 -25.28
N MET A 194 -18.71 12.68 -25.34
CA MET A 194 -18.40 11.34 -24.89
C MET A 194 -16.89 11.22 -24.64
N TYR A 195 -16.53 10.46 -23.61
CA TYR A 195 -15.18 10.18 -23.19
C TYR A 195 -14.81 8.72 -23.47
N PHE A 196 -13.83 8.50 -24.34
CA PHE A 196 -13.21 7.21 -24.61
C PHE A 196 -11.89 7.09 -23.84
N ALA A 197 -11.84 6.23 -22.84
CA ALA A 197 -10.67 6.02 -22.00
C ALA A 197 -9.93 4.73 -22.42
N LEU A 198 -8.80 4.89 -23.11
CA LEU A 198 -7.95 3.79 -23.59
C LEU A 198 -6.82 3.54 -22.58
N ALA A 199 -6.71 2.31 -22.08
CA ALA A 199 -5.85 1.94 -20.95
C ALA A 199 -6.05 2.92 -19.76
N PRO A 200 -7.24 2.95 -19.14
CA PRO A 200 -7.60 3.99 -18.18
C PRO A 200 -6.81 3.85 -16.88
N VAL A 201 -5.99 4.85 -16.56
CA VAL A 201 -5.14 4.89 -15.37
C VAL A 201 -5.82 5.72 -14.29
N ALA A 202 -6.39 5.04 -13.30
CA ALA A 202 -7.01 5.66 -12.12
C ALA A 202 -6.34 5.22 -10.81
N THR A 203 -5.68 4.07 -10.80
CA THR A 203 -4.74 3.64 -9.76
C THR A 203 -3.67 2.79 -10.42
N VAL A 204 -2.47 2.78 -9.84
CA VAL A 204 -1.29 2.06 -10.34
C VAL A 204 -0.69 1.17 -9.26
N LYS A 205 -1.47 0.85 -8.22
CA LYS A 205 -1.01 0.04 -7.08
C LYS A 205 -0.61 -1.38 -7.50
N TYR A 206 -1.35 -1.95 -8.44
CA TYR A 206 -1.17 -3.33 -8.89
C TYR A 206 -0.41 -3.43 -10.22
N ALA A 207 0.14 -2.30 -10.70
CA ALA A 207 0.92 -2.25 -11.92
C ALA A 207 2.18 -3.14 -11.79
N LYS A 208 2.40 -3.96 -12.81
CA LYS A 208 3.49 -4.96 -12.90
C LYS A 208 4.73 -4.43 -13.63
N SER A 209 4.63 -3.24 -14.23
CA SER A 209 5.73 -2.61 -14.97
C SER A 209 6.99 -2.42 -14.12
N PRO A 210 8.20 -2.69 -14.63
CA PRO A 210 9.46 -2.39 -13.94
C PRO A 210 9.62 -0.92 -13.55
N LEU A 211 8.92 0.01 -14.21
CA LEU A 211 8.88 1.43 -13.82
C LEU A 211 8.32 1.61 -12.41
N THR A 212 7.45 0.72 -11.91
CA THR A 212 6.93 0.79 -10.54
C THR A 212 8.01 0.54 -9.50
N LYS A 213 9.13 -0.10 -9.86
CA LYS A 213 10.28 -0.29 -8.97
C LYS A 213 11.00 1.02 -8.65
N LEU A 214 10.79 2.09 -9.43
CA LEU A 214 11.24 3.43 -9.05
C LEU A 214 10.57 3.91 -7.77
N ALA A 215 9.35 3.44 -7.47
CA ALA A 215 8.68 3.77 -6.22
C ALA A 215 9.40 3.22 -4.97
N LEU A 216 10.23 2.18 -5.13
CA LEU A 216 11.06 1.65 -4.04
C LEU A 216 12.24 2.56 -3.69
N LEU A 217 12.55 3.54 -4.54
CA LEU A 217 13.64 4.49 -4.31
C LEU A 217 13.12 5.73 -3.58
N PRO A 218 13.78 6.19 -2.52
CA PRO A 218 13.52 7.49 -1.90
C PRO A 218 13.56 8.64 -2.91
N ASN A 219 12.78 9.70 -2.65
CA ASN A 219 12.68 10.86 -3.57
C ASN A 219 14.04 11.53 -3.80
N SER A 220 14.93 11.46 -2.81
CA SER A 220 16.33 11.84 -2.91
C SER A 220 17.08 11.08 -3.97
N ILE A 221 17.01 9.75 -3.96
CA ILE A 221 17.70 8.91 -4.93
C ILE A 221 17.17 9.19 -6.34
N ILE A 222 15.87 9.38 -6.51
CA ILE A 222 15.28 9.76 -7.81
C ILE A 222 15.84 11.11 -8.28
N LYS A 223 15.88 12.12 -7.40
CA LYS A 223 16.44 13.45 -7.70
C LYS A 223 17.95 13.45 -7.92
N ILE A 224 18.69 12.53 -7.29
CA ILE A 224 20.13 12.35 -7.51
C ILE A 224 20.38 11.70 -8.87
N LEU A 225 19.58 10.69 -9.23
CA LEU A 225 19.74 9.95 -10.50
C LEU A 225 19.29 10.77 -11.72
N PHE A 226 18.18 11.50 -11.59
CA PHE A 226 17.52 12.17 -12.72
C PHE A 226 17.49 13.70 -12.62
N GLY A 227 17.95 14.27 -11.51
CA GLY A 227 17.91 15.72 -11.26
C GLY A 227 16.53 16.23 -10.83
N ASN A 228 16.34 17.55 -10.91
CA ASN A 228 15.09 18.24 -10.55
C ASN A 228 14.35 18.82 -11.78
N LYS A 229 14.66 18.32 -12.99
CA LYS A 229 14.19 18.91 -14.27
C LYS A 229 13.40 17.89 -15.10
N ASP A 230 13.83 17.62 -16.32
CA ASP A 230 13.23 16.66 -17.23
C ASP A 230 13.65 15.22 -16.92
N PHE A 231 12.68 14.31 -17.02
CA PHE A 231 12.84 12.88 -16.94
C PHE A 231 12.71 12.29 -18.34
N LEU A 232 13.77 11.58 -18.77
CA LEU A 232 13.90 10.97 -20.10
C LEU A 232 13.54 11.91 -21.27
N PRO A 233 14.21 13.08 -21.41
CA PRO A 233 13.94 13.99 -22.51
C PRO A 233 14.36 13.41 -23.86
N HIS A 234 13.60 13.77 -24.90
CA HIS A 234 13.97 13.48 -26.28
C HIS A 234 15.24 14.28 -26.66
N THR A 235 16.23 13.61 -27.24
CA THR A 235 17.48 14.24 -27.72
C THR A 235 17.80 13.74 -29.12
N TYR A 236 18.24 14.65 -30.00
CA TYR A 236 18.61 14.33 -31.39
C TYR A 236 19.65 13.20 -31.49
N PHE A 237 20.63 13.17 -30.59
CA PHE A 237 21.62 12.10 -30.53
C PHE A 237 21.01 10.76 -30.10
N GLY A 238 20.12 10.76 -29.09
CA GLY A 238 19.41 9.55 -28.66
C GLY A 238 18.45 9.01 -29.72
N GLU A 239 17.80 9.90 -30.48
CA GLU A 239 16.95 9.54 -31.63
C GLU A 239 17.76 8.87 -32.73
N VAL A 240 18.84 9.48 -33.21
CA VAL A 240 19.69 8.90 -34.27
C VAL A 240 20.23 7.52 -33.87
N VAL A 241 20.70 7.38 -32.62
CA VAL A 241 21.19 6.09 -32.10
C VAL A 241 20.07 5.06 -32.00
N ALA A 242 18.90 5.41 -31.48
CA ALA A 242 17.76 4.51 -31.37
C ALA A 242 17.22 4.10 -32.76
N VAL A 243 17.26 4.99 -33.73
CA VAL A 243 16.79 4.75 -35.10
C VAL A 243 17.70 3.81 -35.85
N GLU A 244 19.01 4.07 -35.83
CA GLU A 244 20.04 3.21 -36.43
C GLU A 244 20.00 1.81 -35.80
N PHE A 245 19.87 1.75 -34.47
CA PHE A 245 19.79 0.50 -33.73
C PHE A 245 18.49 -0.26 -34.01
N CYS A 246 17.33 0.39 -34.02
CA CYS A 246 16.03 -0.28 -34.17
C CYS A 246 15.61 -0.53 -35.64
N SER A 247 16.33 0.00 -36.64
CA SER A 247 16.07 -0.26 -38.06
C SER A 247 16.63 -1.61 -38.54
N HIS A 248 17.55 -2.22 -37.79
CA HIS A 248 18.14 -3.51 -38.14
C HIS A 248 17.23 -4.68 -37.73
N GLU A 249 16.97 -5.66 -38.61
CA GLU A 249 15.98 -6.73 -38.37
C GLU A 249 16.17 -7.45 -37.02
N ILE A 250 17.40 -7.90 -36.72
CA ILE A 250 17.75 -8.58 -35.46
C ILE A 250 17.56 -7.68 -34.22
N LEU A 251 17.84 -6.38 -34.34
CA LEU A 251 17.80 -5.44 -33.20
C LEU A 251 16.42 -4.81 -33.02
N SER A 252 15.56 -4.86 -34.04
CA SER A 252 14.16 -4.43 -33.98
C SER A 252 13.35 -5.25 -32.97
N GLU A 253 13.67 -6.54 -32.81
CA GLU A 253 13.13 -7.40 -31.75
C GLU A 253 13.54 -6.90 -30.36
N ILE A 254 14.79 -6.46 -30.18
CA ILE A 254 15.29 -5.89 -28.91
C ILE A 254 14.56 -4.59 -28.58
N CYS A 255 14.33 -3.72 -29.57
CA CYS A 255 13.57 -2.48 -29.38
C CYS A 255 12.10 -2.72 -29.07
N GLY A 256 11.48 -3.69 -29.74
CA GLY A 256 10.14 -4.18 -29.41
C GLY A 256 10.11 -4.68 -27.96
N ASN A 257 11.09 -5.49 -27.56
CA ASN A 257 11.23 -6.01 -26.20
C ASN A 257 11.42 -4.91 -25.14
N ILE A 258 12.14 -3.83 -25.42
CA ILE A 258 12.29 -2.70 -24.49
C ILE A 258 10.95 -1.96 -24.31
N LEU A 259 10.20 -1.71 -25.40
CA LEU A 259 8.85 -1.14 -25.32
C LEU A 259 7.89 -2.08 -24.56
N PHE A 260 8.00 -3.39 -24.78
CA PHE A 260 7.20 -4.40 -24.10
C PHE A 260 7.55 -4.56 -22.61
N VAL A 261 8.83 -4.38 -22.24
CA VAL A 261 9.28 -4.41 -20.84
C VAL A 261 8.65 -3.27 -20.04
N LEU A 262 8.37 -2.12 -20.65
CA LEU A 262 7.78 -0.97 -19.96
C LEU A 262 6.26 -1.08 -19.81
N CYS A 263 5.55 -1.66 -20.79
CA CYS A 263 4.08 -1.56 -20.88
C CYS A 263 3.32 -2.90 -21.00
N GLY A 264 4.00 -4.03 -21.22
CA GLY A 264 3.39 -5.34 -21.46
C GLY A 264 3.70 -5.93 -22.84
N PHE A 265 3.65 -7.25 -22.99
CA PHE A 265 4.15 -7.98 -24.17
C PHE A 265 3.03 -8.45 -25.10
N ASN A 266 3.00 -7.97 -26.35
CA ASN A 266 2.13 -8.52 -27.40
C ASN A 266 2.70 -8.27 -28.82
N GLU A 267 3.69 -9.09 -29.18
CA GLU A 267 4.39 -9.01 -30.47
C GLU A 267 3.48 -9.18 -31.69
N LYS A 268 2.41 -9.98 -31.59
CA LYS A 268 1.47 -10.24 -32.69
C LYS A 268 0.67 -9.00 -33.13
N ASN A 269 0.53 -8.01 -32.25
CA ASN A 269 -0.25 -6.79 -32.52
C ASN A 269 0.63 -5.55 -32.78
N LEU A 270 1.93 -5.62 -32.47
CA LEU A 270 2.86 -4.53 -32.80
C LEU A 270 3.34 -4.69 -34.23
N ASN A 271 3.25 -3.63 -35.03
CA ASN A 271 3.84 -3.65 -36.36
C ASN A 271 5.37 -3.55 -36.26
N MET A 272 6.03 -4.71 -36.19
CA MET A 272 7.49 -4.84 -36.01
C MET A 272 8.29 -4.09 -37.07
N SER A 273 7.77 -3.99 -38.30
CA SER A 273 8.39 -3.21 -39.39
C SER A 273 8.44 -1.69 -39.14
N ARG A 274 7.79 -1.19 -38.07
CA ARG A 274 7.73 0.24 -37.72
C ARG A 274 8.28 0.56 -36.34
N VAL A 275 8.90 -0.39 -35.65
CA VAL A 275 9.45 -0.19 -34.30
C VAL A 275 10.44 0.98 -34.25
N HIS A 276 11.29 1.14 -35.27
CA HIS A 276 12.19 2.30 -35.41
C HIS A 276 11.47 3.65 -35.49
N VAL A 277 10.24 3.69 -36.02
CA VAL A 277 9.42 4.92 -36.00
C VAL A 277 8.83 5.13 -34.61
N TYR A 278 8.37 4.07 -33.92
CA TYR A 278 7.83 4.21 -32.57
C TYR A 278 8.88 4.68 -31.56
N THR A 279 10.11 4.17 -31.65
CA THR A 279 11.21 4.53 -30.75
C THR A 279 11.81 5.90 -31.04
N ALA A 280 11.67 6.43 -32.25
CA ALA A 280 12.08 7.80 -32.56
C ALA A 280 11.18 8.85 -31.90
N HIS A 281 9.91 8.51 -31.69
CA HIS A 281 8.88 9.39 -31.13
C HIS A 281 8.58 9.12 -29.64
N ALA A 282 9.18 8.09 -29.03
CA ALA A 282 9.05 7.77 -27.61
C ALA A 282 10.36 7.23 -27.02
N PRO A 283 10.85 7.75 -25.88
CA PRO A 283 10.17 8.67 -24.98
C PRO A 283 10.22 10.15 -25.40
N ALA A 284 9.12 10.87 -25.20
CA ALA A 284 8.99 12.32 -25.46
C ALA A 284 9.32 13.20 -24.24
N GLY A 285 9.62 12.59 -23.09
CA GLY A 285 9.97 13.27 -21.84
C GLY A 285 8.80 13.82 -21.02
N THR A 286 9.06 14.03 -19.73
CA THR A 286 8.15 14.69 -18.77
C THR A 286 8.97 15.32 -17.63
N SER A 287 8.36 15.89 -16.59
CA SER A 287 9.11 16.36 -15.41
C SER A 287 9.45 15.23 -14.44
N VAL A 288 10.57 15.36 -13.71
CA VAL A 288 10.88 14.46 -12.58
C VAL A 288 9.80 14.55 -11.50
N GLN A 289 9.21 15.73 -11.31
CA GLN A 289 8.09 15.92 -10.38
C GLN A 289 6.87 15.06 -10.77
N ASN A 290 6.54 14.95 -12.05
CA ASN A 290 5.47 14.08 -12.52
C ASN A 290 5.75 12.60 -12.19
N MET A 291 7.01 12.16 -12.29
CA MET A 291 7.42 10.80 -11.90
C MET A 291 7.35 10.57 -10.39
N ILE A 292 7.70 11.57 -9.58
CA ILE A 292 7.52 11.53 -8.12
C ILE A 292 6.03 11.46 -7.77
N HIS A 293 5.17 12.15 -8.53
CA HIS A 293 3.73 12.07 -8.33
C HIS A 293 3.19 10.66 -8.64
N TRP A 294 3.67 10.03 -9.70
CA TRP A 294 3.33 8.63 -9.99
C TRP A 294 3.83 7.68 -8.90
N LYS A 295 5.02 7.90 -8.33
CA LYS A 295 5.49 7.19 -7.15
C LYS A 295 4.52 7.34 -5.97
N GLN A 296 4.08 8.56 -5.66
CA GLN A 296 3.09 8.81 -4.61
C GLN A 296 1.79 8.03 -4.86
N ALA A 297 1.32 7.97 -6.11
CA ALA A 297 0.14 7.19 -6.48
C ALA A 297 0.35 5.68 -6.26
N ILE A 298 1.56 5.15 -6.52
CA ILE A 298 1.93 3.75 -6.25
C ILE A 298 1.96 3.47 -4.74
N GLU A 299 2.65 4.30 -3.96
CA GLU A 299 2.83 4.11 -2.51
C GLU A 299 1.50 4.20 -1.76
N THR A 300 0.68 5.20 -2.10
CA THR A 300 -0.62 5.39 -1.44
C THR A 300 -1.71 4.46 -2.00
N GLY A 301 -1.53 3.95 -3.21
CA GLY A 301 -2.55 3.24 -3.97
C GLY A 301 -3.78 4.08 -4.30
N LYS A 302 -3.64 5.42 -4.27
CA LYS A 302 -4.72 6.40 -4.42
C LYS A 302 -4.31 7.45 -5.45
N LEU A 303 -5.25 7.86 -6.30
CA LEU A 303 -5.10 9.07 -7.10
C LEU A 303 -5.39 10.28 -6.20
N LYS A 304 -4.35 11.05 -5.89
CA LYS A 304 -4.38 12.23 -5.03
C LYS A 304 -3.70 13.39 -5.74
N ALA A 305 -3.88 14.61 -5.23
CA ALA A 305 -3.08 15.74 -5.65
C ALA A 305 -1.61 15.59 -5.17
N TYR A 306 -0.66 16.24 -5.83
CA TYR A 306 0.77 16.11 -5.58
C TYR A 306 1.14 16.53 -4.15
N ASP A 307 1.83 15.67 -3.41
CA ASP A 307 2.25 15.96 -2.04
C ASP A 307 3.54 16.78 -2.06
N TRP A 308 3.41 18.07 -1.77
CA TRP A 308 4.52 18.99 -1.61
C TRP A 308 5.17 18.91 -0.21
N GLY A 309 4.64 18.07 0.69
CA GLY A 309 4.96 18.03 2.11
C GLY A 309 4.15 19.05 2.91
N ILE A 310 4.07 18.85 4.23
CA ILE A 310 3.18 19.60 5.16
C ILE A 310 3.20 21.12 4.91
N LEU A 311 4.39 21.71 4.85
CA LEU A 311 4.58 23.15 4.69
C LEU A 311 4.13 23.69 3.31
N PHE A 312 4.37 22.93 2.24
CA PHE A 312 4.12 23.40 0.88
C PHE A 312 2.74 22.99 0.38
N ASN A 313 2.13 21.94 0.94
CA ASN A 313 0.71 21.67 0.74
C ASN A 313 -0.12 22.83 1.30
N ARG A 314 0.28 23.41 2.44
CA ARG A 314 -0.32 24.63 3.01
C ARG A 314 -0.29 25.78 2.00
N LEU A 315 0.82 25.98 1.30
CA LEU A 315 0.96 27.02 0.28
C LEU A 315 0.25 26.70 -1.06
N HIS A 316 0.29 25.45 -1.53
CA HIS A 316 -0.26 25.06 -2.84
C HIS A 316 -1.76 24.76 -2.81
N TYR A 317 -2.26 24.25 -1.68
CA TYR A 317 -3.65 23.85 -1.52
C TYR A 317 -4.38 24.62 -0.41
N ASN A 318 -3.76 25.68 0.11
CA ASN A 318 -4.30 26.55 1.14
C ASN A 318 -4.56 25.84 2.50
N GLN A 319 -3.87 24.72 2.83
CA GLN A 319 -4.12 23.97 4.09
C GLN A 319 -3.65 24.71 5.33
N SER A 320 -4.23 24.42 6.49
CA SER A 320 -3.77 24.94 7.78
C SER A 320 -3.50 23.79 8.78
N GLU A 321 -2.55 24.06 9.67
CA GLU A 321 -1.93 23.32 10.80
C GLU A 321 -2.34 21.89 11.24
N ILE A 322 -1.35 21.17 11.81
CA ILE A 322 -1.48 19.92 12.61
C ILE A 322 -2.68 19.95 13.58
N ILE A 323 -3.00 21.13 14.12
CA ILE A 323 -4.12 21.38 15.04
C ILE A 323 -5.47 21.04 14.39
N GLN A 324 -5.67 21.48 13.15
CA GLN A 324 -6.90 21.25 12.38
C GLN A 324 -6.99 19.82 11.88
N TYR A 325 -5.86 19.24 11.46
CA TYR A 325 -5.75 17.81 11.14
C TYR A 325 -6.24 16.93 12.30
N ARG A 326 -5.89 17.29 13.54
CA ARG A 326 -6.32 16.58 14.76
C ARG A 326 -7.76 16.88 15.19
N GLY A 327 -8.50 17.71 14.44
CA GLY A 327 -9.90 18.04 14.70
C GLY A 327 -10.12 19.15 15.74
N TYR A 328 -9.11 19.98 16.02
CA TYR A 328 -9.21 21.15 16.89
C TYR A 328 -9.35 22.43 16.06
N PRO A 329 -10.06 23.45 16.55
CA PRO A 329 -10.01 24.78 15.94
C PRO A 329 -8.58 25.34 16.04
N SER A 330 -8.12 26.06 15.01
CA SER A 330 -6.82 26.71 15.03
C SER A 330 -6.91 28.14 14.53
N GLU A 331 -6.17 29.04 15.16
CA GLU A 331 -5.95 30.42 14.72
C GLU A 331 -4.44 30.70 14.73
N GLU A 332 -3.94 31.40 13.72
CA GLU A 332 -2.53 31.79 13.61
C GLU A 332 -2.41 33.32 13.64
N TYR A 333 -1.42 33.84 14.35
CA TYR A 333 -1.20 35.27 14.56
C TYR A 333 0.26 35.66 14.35
N ASP A 334 0.46 36.77 13.65
CA ASP A 334 1.75 37.44 13.53
C ASP A 334 1.89 38.50 14.61
N VAL A 335 2.84 38.29 15.53
CA VAL A 335 3.14 39.21 16.63
C VAL A 335 4.45 39.92 16.34
N VAL A 336 4.39 41.24 16.19
CA VAL A 336 5.58 42.07 15.93
C VAL A 336 6.20 42.50 17.24
N THR A 337 7.49 42.24 17.42
CA THR A 337 8.27 42.63 18.59
C THR A 337 8.77 44.07 18.45
N ALA A 338 9.12 44.70 19.58
CA ALA A 338 9.57 46.10 19.59
C ALA A 338 10.86 46.34 18.77
N ASP A 339 11.71 45.33 18.66
CA ASP A 339 12.93 45.38 17.84
C ASP A 339 12.70 44.98 16.39
N GLY A 340 11.46 44.59 16.01
CA GLY A 340 11.04 44.40 14.62
C GLY A 340 10.95 42.95 14.13
N ASN A 341 11.18 41.95 15.00
CA ASN A 341 10.95 40.55 14.65
C ASN A 341 9.45 40.24 14.56
N ILE A 342 9.07 39.29 13.70
CA ILE A 342 7.69 38.85 13.52
C ILE A 342 7.59 37.39 13.96
N LEU A 343 6.92 37.15 15.08
CA LEU A 343 6.74 35.85 15.69
C LEU A 343 5.39 35.26 15.28
N THR A 344 5.40 34.00 14.85
CA THR A 344 4.17 33.28 14.51
C THR A 344 3.64 32.55 15.75
N VAL A 345 2.46 32.92 16.23
CA VAL A 345 1.83 32.34 17.43
C VAL A 345 0.54 31.61 17.02
N ASN A 346 0.41 30.35 17.44
CA ASN A 346 -0.77 29.53 17.15
C ASN A 346 -1.70 29.50 18.36
N ARG A 347 -3.01 29.35 18.13
CA ARG A 347 -4.02 29.29 19.19
C ARG A 347 -5.02 28.16 18.94
N ILE A 348 -5.28 27.38 19.97
CA ILE A 348 -6.36 26.39 20.05
C ILE A 348 -7.44 26.97 20.99
N PRO A 349 -8.46 27.66 20.46
CA PRO A 349 -9.43 28.38 21.30
C PRO A 349 -10.33 27.47 22.15
N HIS A 350 -10.50 26.19 21.76
CA HIS A 350 -11.24 25.20 22.54
C HIS A 350 -10.98 23.75 22.09
N GLY A 351 -11.33 22.80 22.96
CA GLY A 351 -11.32 21.36 22.66
C GLY A 351 -12.42 20.91 21.69
N LYS A 352 -12.45 19.61 21.38
CA LYS A 352 -13.35 19.05 20.34
C LYS A 352 -14.83 19.13 20.68
N VAL A 353 -15.16 18.95 21.96
CA VAL A 353 -16.54 18.70 22.43
C VAL A 353 -17.18 19.95 23.07
N ASN A 354 -16.40 20.99 23.36
CA ASN A 354 -16.83 22.18 24.12
C ASN A 354 -16.79 23.47 23.28
N ALA A 355 -17.57 23.53 22.19
CA ALA A 355 -17.71 24.74 21.38
C ALA A 355 -18.52 25.86 22.10
N ASP A 356 -19.50 25.49 22.94
CA ASP A 356 -20.57 26.41 23.38
C ASP A 356 -20.50 26.90 24.84
N SER A 357 -19.37 26.77 25.55
CA SER A 357 -19.24 27.38 26.88
C SER A 357 -19.05 28.90 26.75
N ALA A 358 -20.15 29.65 26.85
CA ALA A 358 -20.26 31.10 26.66
C ALA A 358 -19.58 31.98 27.76
N GLY A 359 -18.55 31.48 28.44
CA GLY A 359 -17.83 32.18 29.51
C GLY A 359 -16.34 32.41 29.22
N PRO A 360 -15.69 33.38 29.90
CA PRO A 360 -14.25 33.62 29.77
C PRO A 360 -13.44 32.37 30.16
N LYS A 361 -12.65 31.85 29.22
CA LYS A 361 -11.83 30.64 29.41
C LYS A 361 -10.48 31.01 30.02
N PRO A 362 -9.94 30.19 30.93
CA PRO A 362 -8.58 30.39 31.41
C PRO A 362 -7.57 30.22 30.27
N VAL A 363 -6.67 31.19 30.14
CA VAL A 363 -5.69 31.26 29.05
C VAL A 363 -4.37 30.62 29.49
N VAL A 364 -3.80 29.79 28.64
CA VAL A 364 -2.50 29.15 28.87
C VAL A 364 -1.58 29.39 27.68
N PHE A 365 -0.35 29.83 27.95
CA PHE A 365 0.70 30.03 26.96
C PHE A 365 1.78 28.96 27.11
N LEU A 366 2.02 28.22 26.03
CA LEU A 366 3.00 27.14 25.93
C LEU A 366 4.21 27.63 25.13
N GLN A 367 5.37 27.69 25.78
CA GLN A 367 6.63 28.09 25.15
C GLN A 367 7.59 26.90 25.07
N HIS A 368 7.98 26.55 23.85
CA HIS A 368 8.88 25.42 23.58
C HIS A 368 10.31 25.67 24.11
N GLY A 369 11.09 24.60 24.19
CA GLY A 369 12.48 24.64 24.63
C GLY A 369 13.51 24.83 23.53
N LEU A 370 14.77 24.69 23.93
CA LEU A 370 15.94 24.80 23.06
C LEU A 370 15.79 23.82 21.89
N LEU A 371 15.84 24.32 20.66
CA LEU A 371 15.73 23.56 19.39
C LEU A 371 14.41 22.89 19.09
N ALA A 372 13.40 23.25 19.84
CA ALA A 372 12.04 22.93 19.50
C ALA A 372 11.42 24.08 18.71
N ASP A 373 10.19 23.83 18.27
CA ASP A 373 9.26 24.87 17.86
C ASP A 373 7.88 24.58 18.48
N GLY A 374 6.88 25.42 18.20
CA GLY A 374 5.54 25.29 18.77
C GLY A 374 4.89 23.91 18.54
N SER A 375 5.30 23.17 17.50
CA SER A 375 4.78 21.83 17.20
C SER A 375 5.08 20.80 18.29
N SER A 376 6.12 20.99 19.11
CA SER A 376 6.47 20.05 20.18
C SER A 376 5.36 19.85 21.22
N TRP A 377 4.41 20.79 21.31
CA TRP A 377 3.26 20.68 22.21
C TRP A 377 2.07 19.91 21.62
N ILE A 378 2.10 19.60 20.32
CA ILE A 378 0.96 19.10 19.53
C ILE A 378 1.32 17.99 18.52
N ILE A 379 2.58 17.56 18.45
CA ILE A 379 3.05 16.60 17.45
C ILE A 379 2.54 15.17 17.71
N ASN A 380 2.24 14.81 18.97
CA ASN A 380 1.74 13.49 19.34
C ASN A 380 0.22 13.36 19.09
N LEU A 381 -0.34 12.17 19.37
CA LEU A 381 -1.78 11.99 19.43
C LEU A 381 -2.43 12.97 20.42
N ALA A 382 -3.69 13.33 20.16
CA ALA A 382 -4.46 14.26 20.99
C ALA A 382 -4.49 13.90 22.48
N SER A 383 -4.52 12.60 22.78
CA SER A 383 -4.50 12.03 24.13
C SER A 383 -3.19 12.22 24.89
N ASN A 384 -2.08 12.49 24.18
CA ASN A 384 -0.72 12.55 24.73
C ASN A 384 -0.09 13.94 24.62
N SER A 385 -0.63 14.82 23.76
CA SER A 385 -0.14 16.17 23.55
C SER A 385 -0.75 17.16 24.54
N LEU A 386 0.08 17.86 25.31
CA LEU A 386 -0.38 18.80 26.32
C LEU A 386 -1.28 19.90 25.74
N GLY A 387 -0.98 20.41 24.54
CA GLY A 387 -1.79 21.43 23.88
C GLY A 387 -3.24 20.99 23.65
N PHE A 388 -3.44 19.75 23.20
CA PHE A 388 -4.77 19.17 22.97
C PHE A 388 -5.50 18.81 24.26
N ILE A 389 -4.77 18.26 25.25
CA ILE A 389 -5.31 17.94 26.58
C ILE A 389 -5.83 19.18 27.29
N LEU A 390 -5.10 20.29 27.21
CA LEU A 390 -5.50 21.57 27.79
C LEU A 390 -6.73 22.13 27.06
N ALA A 391 -6.75 22.08 25.72
CA ALA A 391 -7.90 22.51 24.95
C ALA A 391 -9.17 21.71 25.32
N ASP A 392 -9.08 20.38 25.43
CA ASP A 392 -10.19 19.52 25.84
C ASP A 392 -10.60 19.72 27.30
N ALA A 393 -9.67 20.13 28.16
CA ALA A 393 -9.95 20.54 29.53
C ALA A 393 -10.59 21.94 29.65
N GLY A 394 -10.84 22.63 28.53
CA GLY A 394 -11.56 23.90 28.48
C GLY A 394 -10.68 25.15 28.54
N TYR A 395 -9.37 25.02 28.31
CA TYR A 395 -8.44 26.15 28.24
C TYR A 395 -8.41 26.79 26.85
N ASP A 396 -8.12 28.08 26.81
CA ASP A 396 -7.69 28.78 25.60
C ASP A 396 -6.17 28.68 25.48
N VAL A 397 -5.71 27.83 24.56
CA VAL A 397 -4.30 27.40 24.48
C VAL A 397 -3.57 28.20 23.42
N TRP A 398 -2.53 28.90 23.81
CA TRP A 398 -1.64 29.67 22.94
C TRP A 398 -0.27 28.99 22.88
N ILE A 399 0.27 28.84 21.68
CA ILE A 399 1.50 28.11 21.39
C ILE A 399 2.48 29.08 20.72
N GLY A 400 3.53 29.43 21.46
CA GLY A 400 4.54 30.39 21.03
C GLY A 400 5.64 29.76 20.19
N ASN A 401 6.21 30.55 19.28
CA ASN A 401 7.46 30.28 18.60
C ASN A 401 8.49 31.36 18.96
N SER A 402 9.77 30.98 19.03
CA SER A 402 10.87 31.92 19.25
C SER A 402 11.41 32.49 17.95
N ARG A 403 11.90 33.74 17.98
CA ARG A 403 12.60 34.38 16.85
C ARG A 403 13.68 33.48 16.25
N GLY A 404 13.78 33.48 14.92
CA GLY A 404 14.79 32.72 14.18
C GLY A 404 14.51 31.23 14.01
N ASN A 405 13.50 30.65 14.68
CA ASN A 405 13.06 29.28 14.43
C ASN A 405 12.28 29.18 13.09
N THR A 406 12.00 27.96 12.62
CA THR A 406 11.34 27.66 11.33
C THR A 406 10.12 28.54 11.03
N TRP A 407 9.32 28.86 12.05
CA TRP A 407 8.05 29.56 11.91
C TRP A 407 8.16 31.07 12.14
N SER A 408 9.26 31.58 12.70
CA SER A 408 9.46 32.99 13.05
C SER A 408 10.75 33.57 12.44
N ARG A 409 10.92 33.37 11.12
CA ARG A 409 12.08 33.84 10.31
C ARG A 409 11.86 35.19 9.64
N ARG A 410 11.01 36.06 10.20
CA ARG A 410 10.58 37.31 9.58
C ARG A 410 10.93 38.50 10.45
N HIS A 411 11.29 39.61 9.83
CA HIS A 411 11.58 40.88 10.47
C HIS A 411 11.12 42.03 9.57
N ILE A 412 10.69 43.14 10.15
CA ILE A 412 10.14 44.29 9.40
C ILE A 412 11.16 44.91 8.43
N ASN A 413 12.44 44.94 8.82
CA ASN A 413 13.52 45.63 8.10
C ASN A 413 14.74 44.74 7.75
N LEU A 414 14.78 43.49 8.21
CA LEU A 414 15.96 42.63 8.10
C LEU A 414 15.57 41.31 7.44
N SER A 415 16.48 40.74 6.66
CA SER A 415 16.32 39.44 6.03
C SER A 415 17.19 38.39 6.72
N VAL A 416 16.79 37.12 6.62
CA VAL A 416 17.55 35.97 7.17
C VAL A 416 18.97 35.82 6.62
N HIS A 417 19.33 36.56 5.57
CA HIS A 417 20.68 36.53 4.98
C HIS A 417 21.66 37.50 5.67
N GLN A 418 21.13 38.48 6.40
CA GLN A 418 21.87 39.50 7.14
C GLN A 418 22.29 38.97 8.51
N GLU A 419 23.51 39.29 8.97
CA GLU A 419 24.03 38.83 10.27
C GLU A 419 23.28 39.48 11.44
N GLU A 420 22.81 40.70 11.21
CA GLU A 420 22.02 41.50 12.14
C GLU A 420 20.70 40.81 12.49
N PHE A 421 20.12 40.02 11.57
CA PHE A 421 18.92 39.23 11.84
C PHE A 421 19.16 38.15 12.90
N TRP A 422 20.37 37.56 12.91
CA TRP A 422 20.75 36.47 13.83
C TRP A 422 21.47 36.97 15.09
N ALA A 423 21.55 38.29 15.30
CA ALA A 423 22.24 38.91 16.40
C ALA A 423 21.36 39.03 17.66
N PHE A 424 20.90 37.90 18.19
CA PHE A 424 20.08 37.84 19.41
C PHE A 424 20.47 36.68 20.33
N SER A 425 20.10 36.81 21.60
CA SER A 425 20.27 35.81 22.67
C SER A 425 18.95 35.58 23.42
N TYR A 426 18.97 34.75 24.47
CA TYR A 426 17.82 34.63 25.37
C TYR A 426 17.47 35.96 26.08
N ASP A 427 18.40 36.93 26.11
CA ASP A 427 18.14 38.27 26.66
C ASP A 427 17.17 39.03 25.76
N GLU A 428 17.38 39.03 24.44
CA GLU A 428 16.47 39.66 23.48
C GLU A 428 15.12 38.94 23.44
N MET A 429 15.09 37.61 23.58
CA MET A 429 13.84 36.86 23.69
C MET A 429 13.06 37.29 24.94
N ALA A 430 13.71 37.35 26.11
CA ALA A 430 13.10 37.80 27.35
C ALA A 430 12.68 39.28 27.29
N LYS A 431 13.47 40.12 26.63
CA LYS A 431 13.26 41.56 26.57
C LYS A 431 12.18 41.98 25.57
N TYR A 432 12.06 41.27 24.44
CA TYR A 432 11.21 41.70 23.32
C TYR A 432 10.16 40.66 22.91
N ASP A 433 10.46 39.36 22.91
CA ASP A 433 9.51 38.32 22.47
C ASP A 433 8.43 38.10 23.52
N HIS A 434 8.85 37.84 24.77
CA HIS A 434 7.92 37.56 25.87
C HIS A 434 6.92 38.68 26.12
N PRO A 435 7.34 39.97 26.25
CA PRO A 435 6.39 41.06 26.40
C PRO A 435 5.45 41.18 25.22
N ALA A 436 5.94 41.07 23.97
CA ALA A 436 5.10 41.21 22.78
C ALA A 436 4.02 40.12 22.73
N VAL A 437 4.38 38.86 22.97
CA VAL A 437 3.42 37.74 22.90
C VAL A 437 2.47 37.75 24.10
N ILE A 438 2.96 37.97 25.33
CA ILE A 438 2.09 38.00 26.52
C ILE A 438 1.10 39.16 26.44
N ASP A 439 1.55 40.34 26.05
CA ASP A 439 0.68 41.52 25.92
C ASP A 439 -0.33 41.34 24.80
N PHE A 440 0.08 40.74 23.68
CA PHE A 440 -0.83 40.39 22.59
C PHE A 440 -1.91 39.41 23.06
N ILE A 441 -1.54 38.35 23.77
CA ILE A 441 -2.49 37.35 24.29
C ILE A 441 -3.45 38.01 25.29
N VAL A 442 -2.95 38.79 26.25
CA VAL A 442 -3.76 39.51 27.24
C VAL A 442 -4.74 40.46 26.56
N GLN A 443 -4.28 41.24 25.58
CA GLN A 443 -5.13 42.16 24.83
C GLN A 443 -6.19 41.43 23.99
N LYS A 444 -5.81 40.32 23.34
CA LYS A 444 -6.70 39.55 22.46
C LYS A 444 -7.77 38.78 23.24
N THR A 445 -7.41 38.26 24.41
CA THR A 445 -8.29 37.43 25.25
C THR A 445 -9.09 38.25 26.27
N GLY A 446 -8.66 39.47 26.56
CA GLY A 446 -9.26 40.33 27.60
C GLY A 446 -9.01 39.85 29.03
N GLN A 447 -8.13 38.85 29.24
CA GLN A 447 -7.79 38.32 30.57
C GLN A 447 -6.67 39.13 31.20
N GLU A 448 -6.83 39.52 32.48
CA GLU A 448 -5.77 40.22 33.23
C GLU A 448 -4.55 39.34 33.50
N LYS A 449 -4.74 38.02 33.61
CA LYS A 449 -3.67 37.06 33.91
C LYS A 449 -3.80 35.77 33.10
N LEU A 450 -2.67 35.17 32.74
CA LEU A 450 -2.58 33.88 32.04
C LEU A 450 -1.68 32.87 32.77
N TYR A 451 -1.78 31.60 32.41
CA TYR A 451 -0.87 30.54 32.86
C TYR A 451 0.29 30.40 31.87
N TYR A 452 1.52 30.31 32.37
CA TYR A 452 2.71 30.12 31.52
C TYR A 452 3.29 28.72 31.74
N VAL A 453 3.52 27.99 30.66
CA VAL A 453 4.22 26.70 30.67
C VAL A 453 5.46 26.83 29.80
N GLY A 454 6.65 26.73 30.41
CA GLY A 454 7.92 26.74 29.71
C GLY A 454 8.57 25.36 29.73
N HIS A 455 9.21 24.99 28.62
CA HIS A 455 10.17 23.88 28.57
C HIS A 455 11.58 24.41 28.30
N SER A 456 12.59 23.95 29.03
CA SER A 456 14.01 24.28 28.79
C SER A 456 14.31 25.77 28.54
N GLU A 457 14.80 26.20 27.36
CA GLU A 457 15.08 27.62 27.05
C GLU A 457 13.86 28.53 27.25
N GLY A 458 12.65 28.02 26.97
CA GLY A 458 11.40 28.71 27.28
C GLY A 458 11.21 28.93 28.78
N THR A 459 11.88 28.17 29.64
CA THR A 459 11.97 28.42 31.08
C THR A 459 13.00 29.48 31.44
N THR A 460 14.17 29.44 30.79
CA THR A 460 15.26 30.40 31.02
C THR A 460 14.80 31.82 30.71
N ALA A 461 14.26 32.03 29.51
CA ALA A 461 13.78 33.35 29.10
C ALA A 461 12.61 33.84 29.98
N ALA A 462 11.76 32.94 30.50
CA ALA A 462 10.72 33.29 31.46
C ALA A 462 11.29 33.67 32.85
N PHE A 463 12.32 32.98 33.36
CA PHE A 463 13.00 33.38 34.60
C PHE A 463 13.61 34.77 34.50
N ILE A 464 14.23 35.10 33.36
CA ILE A 464 14.80 36.43 33.10
C ILE A 464 13.67 37.46 33.04
N THR A 465 12.63 37.19 32.26
CA THR A 465 11.51 38.12 32.08
C THR A 465 10.80 38.40 33.39
N PHE A 466 10.43 37.37 34.16
CA PHE A 466 9.64 37.55 35.37
C PHE A 466 10.44 38.06 36.58
N SER A 467 11.78 37.98 36.55
CA SER A 467 12.65 38.61 37.55
C SER A 467 12.98 40.07 37.21
N THR A 468 13.06 40.42 35.93
CA THR A 468 13.45 41.77 35.49
C THR A 468 12.28 42.68 35.14
N MET A 469 11.09 42.12 34.87
CA MET A 469 9.87 42.86 34.52
C MET A 469 8.72 42.52 35.49
N PRO A 470 8.70 43.10 36.71
CA PRO A 470 7.65 42.82 37.70
C PRO A 470 6.22 43.09 37.18
N GLN A 471 6.06 44.06 36.28
CA GLN A 471 4.76 44.37 35.67
C GLN A 471 4.24 43.23 34.78
N LEU A 472 5.12 42.56 34.04
CA LEU A 472 4.75 41.40 33.22
C LEU A 472 4.54 40.16 34.10
N ALA A 473 5.39 39.99 35.13
CA ALA A 473 5.23 38.93 36.12
C ALA A 473 3.85 38.96 36.82
N GLN A 474 3.30 40.16 37.07
CA GLN A 474 1.95 40.33 37.64
C GLN A 474 0.82 39.81 36.73
N ARG A 475 1.07 39.69 35.42
CA ARG A 475 0.14 39.10 34.42
C ARG A 475 0.22 37.57 34.38
N ILE A 476 1.10 36.95 35.17
CA ILE A 476 1.22 35.50 35.23
C ILE A 476 0.53 34.98 36.48
N LYS A 477 -0.45 34.11 36.29
CA LYS A 477 -1.20 33.47 37.37
C LYS A 477 -0.41 32.36 38.03
N MET A 478 0.28 31.55 37.24
CA MET A 478 1.18 30.50 37.69
C MET A 478 2.17 30.16 36.58
N TYR A 479 3.39 29.85 36.97
CA TYR A 479 4.48 29.46 36.09
C TYR A 479 4.82 27.97 36.27
N PHE A 480 4.56 27.18 35.24
CA PHE A 480 4.93 25.77 35.16
C PHE A 480 6.27 25.62 34.46
N VAL A 481 7.24 25.03 35.15
CA VAL A 481 8.63 24.95 34.71
C VAL A 481 9.00 23.49 34.42
N LEU A 482 9.16 23.15 33.15
CA LEU A 482 9.52 21.81 32.69
C LEU A 482 10.98 21.78 32.26
N ALA A 483 11.78 20.87 32.84
CA ALA A 483 13.23 20.80 32.60
C ALA A 483 13.89 22.18 32.81
N PRO A 484 13.87 22.72 34.05
CA PRO A 484 14.33 24.07 34.35
C PRO A 484 15.81 24.28 34.02
N VAL A 485 16.11 25.23 33.14
CA VAL A 485 17.49 25.62 32.82
C VAL A 485 17.75 27.03 33.32
N ALA A 486 18.53 27.16 34.40
CA ALA A 486 18.96 28.46 34.95
C ALA A 486 20.48 28.52 35.23
N THR A 487 21.10 27.37 35.48
CA THR A 487 22.55 27.19 35.57
C THR A 487 22.91 25.92 34.78
N LEU A 488 24.10 25.90 34.18
CA LEU A 488 24.64 24.77 33.41
C LEU A 488 26.00 24.33 33.99
N LYS A 489 26.18 24.46 35.30
CA LYS A 489 27.48 24.25 35.96
C LYS A 489 27.87 22.76 36.00
N TYR A 490 26.88 21.88 36.10
CA TYR A 490 27.06 20.44 36.22
C TYR A 490 26.52 19.66 35.01
N ALA A 491 25.78 20.33 34.11
CA ALA A 491 25.30 19.76 32.85
C ALA A 491 26.40 19.07 32.00
N GLN A 492 26.20 17.79 31.70
CA GLN A 492 27.19 16.90 31.06
C GLN A 492 27.06 16.75 29.54
N SER A 493 26.28 17.61 28.89
CA SER A 493 26.02 17.56 27.44
C SER A 493 27.25 17.75 26.54
N LEU A 494 27.21 17.17 25.33
CA LEU A 494 28.23 17.46 24.29
C LEU A 494 28.24 18.96 23.95
N LEU A 495 27.08 19.62 24.00
CA LEU A 495 26.93 21.07 23.86
C LEU A 495 27.69 21.85 24.94
N THR A 496 27.56 21.47 26.22
CA THR A 496 28.32 22.09 27.31
C THR A 496 29.83 21.84 27.18
N LYS A 497 30.25 20.72 26.57
CA LYS A 497 31.67 20.47 26.25
C LYS A 497 32.19 21.33 25.08
N LEU A 498 31.39 21.52 24.02
CA LEU A 498 31.72 22.41 22.90
C LEU A 498 31.82 23.87 23.36
N ALA A 499 30.94 24.27 24.27
CA ALA A 499 30.94 25.59 24.89
C ALA A 499 32.03 25.83 25.93
N LEU A 500 33.00 24.92 26.09
CA LEU A 500 34.23 25.20 26.86
C LEU A 500 35.39 25.61 25.93
N LEU A 501 35.19 25.58 24.61
CA LEU A 501 36.18 25.98 23.62
C LEU A 501 36.27 27.51 23.49
N PRO A 502 37.42 28.09 23.08
CA PRO A 502 37.54 29.51 22.85
C PRO A 502 36.57 30.02 21.78
N ASP A 503 35.96 31.18 21.98
CA ASP A 503 35.00 31.83 21.07
C ASP A 503 35.44 31.85 19.59
N ALA A 504 36.74 32.04 19.32
CA ALA A 504 37.29 32.05 17.97
C ALA A 504 37.28 30.66 17.31
N VAL A 505 37.51 29.59 18.10
CA VAL A 505 37.49 28.20 17.63
C VAL A 505 36.07 27.77 17.33
N ILE A 506 35.15 28.11 18.23
CA ILE A 506 33.72 27.94 18.07
C ILE A 506 33.28 28.61 16.74
N LYS A 507 33.43 29.95 16.60
CA LYS A 507 33.09 30.72 15.37
C LYS A 507 33.60 30.14 14.05
N THR A 508 34.73 29.47 14.08
CA THR A 508 35.33 28.82 12.89
C THR A 508 34.69 27.46 12.58
N VAL A 509 34.25 26.73 13.60
CA VAL A 509 33.69 25.38 13.50
C VAL A 509 32.20 25.40 13.18
N VAL A 510 31.38 26.28 13.78
CA VAL A 510 29.92 26.25 13.58
C VAL A 510 29.29 27.48 12.91
N GLY A 511 30.06 28.55 12.75
CA GLY A 511 29.68 29.71 11.92
C GLY A 511 28.78 30.72 12.62
N THR A 512 28.73 31.95 12.10
CA THR A 512 28.14 33.13 12.78
C THR A 512 26.66 33.40 12.49
N LYS A 513 26.00 32.57 11.67
CA LYS A 513 24.63 32.81 11.15
C LYS A 513 23.62 31.76 11.63
N GLU A 514 23.72 30.52 11.15
CA GLU A 514 22.75 29.45 11.40
C GLU A 514 23.51 28.20 11.88
N PHE A 515 23.23 27.74 13.11
CA PHE A 515 23.80 26.49 13.61
C PHE A 515 22.94 25.34 13.08
N ILE A 516 23.52 24.57 12.16
CA ILE A 516 22.85 23.59 11.28
C ILE A 516 21.86 24.27 10.34
N ARG A 517 22.34 24.62 9.15
CA ARG A 517 21.49 25.01 8.03
C ARG A 517 20.57 23.83 7.70
N GLN A 518 19.25 24.01 7.83
CA GLN A 518 18.29 23.14 7.14
C GLN A 518 18.50 23.32 5.64
N ASN A 519 19.41 22.53 5.10
CA ASN A 519 19.59 22.37 3.68
C ASN A 519 19.08 20.99 3.30
N PHE A 520 18.65 20.89 2.05
CA PHE A 520 18.09 19.69 1.43
C PHE A 520 18.86 18.39 1.77
N PHE A 521 20.16 18.47 2.05
CA PHE A 521 20.98 17.32 2.43
C PHE A 521 20.94 16.97 3.93
N ALA A 522 20.83 17.94 4.85
CA ALA A 522 20.78 17.67 6.29
C ALA A 522 19.44 17.03 6.70
N ASP A 523 18.32 17.52 6.16
CA ASP A 523 16.99 16.94 6.43
C ASP A 523 16.85 15.55 5.81
N LEU A 524 17.47 15.36 4.64
CA LEU A 524 17.50 14.09 3.96
C LEU A 524 18.41 13.08 4.66
N PHE A 525 19.59 13.51 5.13
CA PHE A 525 20.48 12.66 5.90
C PHE A 525 19.86 12.29 7.25
N ALA A 526 19.19 13.22 7.94
CA ALA A 526 18.50 12.93 9.20
C ALA A 526 17.26 12.03 9.02
N ALA A 527 16.44 12.26 7.99
CA ALA A 527 15.25 11.45 7.72
C ALA A 527 15.58 10.04 7.19
N GLU A 528 16.68 9.88 6.45
CA GLU A 528 17.03 8.63 5.76
C GLU A 528 18.06 7.78 6.55
N PHE A 529 18.88 8.40 7.42
CA PHE A 529 19.82 7.69 8.31
C PHE A 529 19.15 7.18 9.59
N CYS A 530 18.10 7.87 10.06
CA CYS A 530 17.37 7.52 11.28
C CYS A 530 16.11 6.68 11.05
N SER A 531 15.78 6.37 9.79
CA SER A 531 14.64 5.52 9.39
C SER A 531 14.93 4.02 9.38
N GLN A 532 16.13 3.58 9.78
CA GLN A 532 16.47 2.15 9.89
C GLN A 532 16.42 1.69 11.36
N ASP A 533 15.64 0.64 11.63
CA ASP A 533 15.38 0.13 13.00
C ASP A 533 16.66 -0.09 13.84
N MET A 534 17.73 -0.58 13.20
CA MET A 534 19.02 -0.90 13.86
C MET A 534 19.82 0.35 14.28
N LEU A 535 19.56 1.50 13.65
CA LEU A 535 20.25 2.76 13.91
C LEU A 535 19.34 3.81 14.58
N SER A 536 18.07 3.48 14.85
CA SER A 536 17.13 4.36 15.55
C SER A 536 17.60 4.73 16.97
N GLU A 537 18.26 3.80 17.66
CA GLU A 537 18.91 4.02 18.97
C GLU A 537 20.20 4.85 18.81
N PHE A 538 20.96 4.65 17.74
CA PHE A 538 22.13 5.46 17.39
C PHE A 538 21.73 6.89 17.05
N CYS A 539 20.67 7.12 16.27
CA CYS A 539 20.12 8.43 15.96
C CYS A 539 19.44 9.09 17.18
N GLY A 540 18.77 8.29 18.02
CA GLY A 540 18.28 8.73 19.32
C GLY A 540 19.42 9.21 20.22
N ASN A 541 20.59 8.56 20.14
CA ASN A 541 21.83 8.93 20.84
C ASN A 541 22.62 10.05 20.13
N LEU A 542 22.52 10.18 18.80
CA LEU A 542 23.22 11.16 17.96
C LEU A 542 22.49 12.51 17.93
N MET A 543 21.15 12.53 17.87
CA MET A 543 20.33 13.73 18.16
C MET A 543 20.43 14.12 19.66
N PHE A 544 20.64 13.13 20.53
CA PHE A 544 21.00 13.34 21.94
C PHE A 544 22.45 13.87 22.11
N GLU A 545 23.27 13.89 21.06
CA GLU A 545 24.61 14.48 21.09
C GLU A 545 24.74 15.78 20.26
N LEU A 546 24.05 15.91 19.12
CA LEU A 546 24.39 16.88 18.07
C LEU A 546 23.37 18.01 17.83
N CYS A 547 22.27 18.10 18.57
CA CYS A 547 21.26 19.11 18.26
C CYS A 547 21.70 20.52 18.68
N GLY A 548 21.93 21.38 17.67
CA GLY A 548 21.51 22.80 17.51
C GLY A 548 21.81 23.90 18.55
N PHE A 549 22.69 24.88 18.30
CA PHE A 549 22.71 26.15 19.04
C PHE A 549 23.52 27.27 18.37
N ASN A 550 23.00 28.48 18.15
CA ASN A 550 23.86 29.60 17.73
C ASN A 550 24.89 29.93 18.83
N GLU A 551 26.16 29.85 18.48
CA GLU A 551 27.36 29.84 19.32
C GLU A 551 27.53 30.93 20.38
N LYS A 552 26.70 31.98 20.35
CA LYS A 552 26.92 33.16 21.18
C LYS A 552 26.74 32.86 22.67
N ASN A 553 25.71 32.13 23.12
CA ASN A 553 25.30 32.24 24.54
C ASN A 553 25.83 31.16 25.51
N LEU A 554 26.58 30.13 25.05
CA LEU A 554 26.83 28.94 25.90
C LEU A 554 28.09 29.04 26.76
N ASN A 555 29.06 29.88 26.38
CA ASN A 555 30.40 29.92 27.00
C ASN A 555 30.41 30.40 28.47
N MET A 556 29.29 30.94 29.01
CA MET A 556 29.32 31.69 30.27
C MET A 556 28.34 31.30 31.39
N ALA A 557 27.21 30.67 31.08
CA ALA A 557 26.34 30.07 32.10
C ALA A 557 27.05 28.90 32.84
N ILE A 558 27.98 28.23 32.16
CA ILE A 558 28.65 26.99 32.59
C ILE A 558 29.63 27.22 33.77
N LYS A 559 30.27 28.39 33.88
CA LYS A 559 31.36 28.56 34.88
C LYS A 559 30.92 29.19 36.21
N SER A 560 29.81 29.92 36.24
CA SER A 560 29.48 30.79 37.39
C SER A 560 28.42 30.25 38.36
N GLY A 561 27.66 29.21 37.96
CA GLY A 561 26.56 28.65 38.76
C GLY A 561 25.40 29.62 39.01
N LYS A 562 25.32 30.70 38.21
CA LYS A 562 24.31 31.77 38.32
C LYS A 562 23.78 32.11 36.93
N LEU A 563 22.51 32.48 36.85
CA LEU A 563 21.88 32.99 35.63
C LEU A 563 22.40 34.41 35.34
N LYS A 564 22.98 34.63 34.16
CA LYS A 564 23.61 35.90 33.76
C LYS A 564 23.18 36.31 32.37
N ALA A 565 23.23 37.62 32.11
CA ALA A 565 23.11 38.16 30.76
C ALA A 565 24.28 37.71 29.88
N TYR A 566 24.10 37.84 28.57
CA TYR A 566 25.10 37.51 27.58
C TYR A 566 26.36 38.38 27.74
N ASP A 567 27.55 37.84 27.46
CA ASP A 567 28.81 38.61 27.54
C ASP A 567 29.30 38.91 26.13
N TRP A 568 29.33 40.20 25.81
CA TRP A 568 29.77 40.70 24.51
C TRP A 568 31.29 40.96 24.46
N GLY A 569 32.02 40.65 25.54
CA GLY A 569 33.39 41.05 25.80
C GLY A 569 33.48 42.46 26.40
N ILE A 570 34.53 42.74 27.19
CA ILE A 570 34.69 43.97 27.99
C ILE A 570 34.29 45.27 27.24
N PRO A 571 34.76 45.53 26.00
CA PRO A 571 34.42 46.78 25.29
C PRO A 571 32.93 46.87 24.94
N SER A 572 32.32 45.75 24.58
CA SER A 572 30.92 45.68 24.16
C SER A 572 29.98 45.58 25.37
N ASN A 573 30.40 44.96 26.48
CA ASN A 573 29.63 44.96 27.73
C ASN A 573 29.41 46.39 28.24
N LYS A 574 30.39 47.28 28.08
CA LYS A 574 30.18 48.71 28.39
C LYS A 574 29.10 49.35 27.52
N VAL A 575 28.98 48.94 26.26
CA VAL A 575 27.94 49.45 25.35
C VAL A 575 26.57 48.85 25.69
N HIS A 576 26.50 47.57 26.04
CA HIS A 576 25.25 46.84 26.25
C HIS A 576 24.71 46.92 27.68
N TYR A 577 25.57 47.02 28.70
CA TYR A 577 25.20 46.96 30.12
C TYR A 577 25.77 48.10 30.98
N ASP A 578 26.61 48.98 30.42
CA ASP A 578 27.34 50.02 31.16
C ASP A 578 28.27 49.47 32.27
N GLN A 579 28.80 48.25 32.08
CA GLN A 579 29.74 47.61 33.00
C GLN A 579 30.65 46.60 32.28
N ASP A 580 31.78 46.22 32.89
CA ASP A 580 32.78 45.35 32.26
C ASP A 580 32.35 43.88 32.17
N THR A 581 31.45 43.45 33.06
CA THR A 581 30.97 42.08 33.16
C THR A 581 29.45 42.04 33.02
N PRO A 582 28.87 40.99 32.44
CA PRO A 582 27.43 40.90 32.27
C PRO A 582 26.70 40.85 33.61
N PRO A 583 25.52 41.49 33.73
CA PRO A 583 24.73 41.46 34.94
C PRO A 583 24.26 40.04 35.29
N ILE A 584 24.10 39.79 36.58
CA ILE A 584 23.53 38.54 37.10
C ILE A 584 22.03 38.75 37.26
N TYR A 585 21.21 37.90 36.65
CA TYR A 585 19.77 37.91 36.85
C TYR A 585 19.42 37.28 38.19
N ASN A 586 18.71 38.03 39.03
CA ASN A 586 18.34 37.57 40.36
C ASN A 586 16.95 36.91 40.32
N VAL A 587 16.93 35.58 40.20
CA VAL A 587 15.68 34.81 40.15
C VAL A 587 14.86 34.93 41.45
N THR A 588 15.48 35.32 42.57
CA THR A 588 14.75 35.54 43.84
C THR A 588 13.74 36.68 43.78
N ASP A 589 13.91 37.62 42.84
CA ASP A 589 13.01 38.76 42.65
C ASP A 589 11.71 38.37 41.92
N MET A 590 11.63 37.15 41.39
CA MET A 590 10.43 36.62 40.75
C MET A 590 9.36 36.28 41.79
N GLN A 591 8.28 37.07 41.82
CA GLN A 591 7.17 36.86 42.77
C GLN A 591 6.07 35.91 42.26
N VAL A 592 6.25 35.31 41.08
CA VAL A 592 5.23 34.45 40.44
C VAL A 592 5.14 33.08 41.14
N PRO A 593 3.94 32.60 41.50
CA PRO A 593 3.76 31.23 41.98
C PRO A 593 4.28 30.21 40.96
N THR A 594 5.23 29.36 41.38
CA THR A 594 6.00 28.52 40.46
C THR A 594 5.92 27.04 40.82
N ALA A 595 5.68 26.17 39.85
CA ALA A 595 5.72 24.72 40.01
C ALA A 595 6.75 24.10 39.05
N MET A 596 7.62 23.23 39.57
CA MET A 596 8.81 22.74 38.87
C MET A 596 8.86 21.22 38.73
N TRP A 597 9.27 20.75 37.55
CA TRP A 597 9.53 19.33 37.27
C TRP A 597 10.91 19.13 36.64
N SER A 598 11.67 18.20 37.21
CA SER A 598 13.00 17.82 36.77
C SER A 598 13.13 16.30 36.64
N ALA A 599 13.99 15.81 35.74
CA ALA A 599 14.25 14.38 35.56
C ALA A 599 15.64 13.99 36.06
N GLY A 600 15.75 12.84 36.72
CA GLY A 600 17.03 12.33 37.24
C GLY A 600 18.08 12.00 36.17
N ASN A 601 17.70 11.87 34.89
CA ASN A 601 18.59 11.66 33.74
C ASN A 601 18.54 12.83 32.74
N ASP A 602 18.21 14.04 33.20
CA ASP A 602 18.31 15.23 32.36
C ASP A 602 19.76 15.72 32.32
N TRP A 603 20.33 15.79 31.12
CA TRP A 603 21.73 16.09 30.85
C TRP A 603 21.96 17.60 30.60
N LEU A 604 20.88 18.35 30.33
CA LEU A 604 20.90 19.80 30.16
C LEU A 604 20.37 20.51 31.42
N ALA A 605 19.24 20.06 31.98
CA ALA A 605 18.75 20.50 33.28
C ALA A 605 19.21 19.52 34.39
N ASP A 606 20.53 19.41 34.56
CA ASP A 606 21.15 18.46 35.52
C ASP A 606 20.50 18.59 36.91
N PRO A 607 20.13 17.49 37.57
CA PRO A 607 19.50 17.53 38.90
C PRO A 607 20.28 18.37 39.92
N THR A 608 21.61 18.40 39.82
CA THR A 608 22.49 19.21 40.68
C THR A 608 22.35 20.71 40.39
N ASP A 609 22.21 21.07 39.12
CA ASP A 609 21.92 22.45 38.69
C ASP A 609 20.50 22.88 39.11
N VAL A 610 19.53 21.97 39.07
CA VAL A 610 18.17 22.22 39.58
C VAL A 610 18.19 22.39 41.10
N ASP A 611 18.94 21.57 41.83
CA ASP A 611 19.11 21.69 43.29
C ASP A 611 19.74 23.04 43.70
N LEU A 612 20.59 23.63 42.85
CA LEU A 612 21.10 24.99 43.05
C LEU A 612 20.03 26.07 42.81
N LEU A 613 19.07 25.83 41.91
CA LEU A 613 18.00 26.76 41.56
C LEU A 613 16.86 26.74 42.58
N LEU A 614 16.50 25.58 43.14
CA LEU A 614 15.35 25.43 44.05
C LEU A 614 15.32 26.45 45.21
N PRO A 615 16.44 26.73 45.92
CA PRO A 615 16.45 27.71 47.01
C PRO A 615 16.31 29.17 46.53
N GLN A 616 16.56 29.43 45.24
CA GLN A 616 16.51 30.77 44.65
C GLN A 616 15.09 31.14 44.18
N VAL A 617 14.18 30.16 44.02
CA VAL A 617 12.79 30.42 43.63
C VAL A 617 11.95 30.67 44.88
N THR A 618 11.74 31.95 45.20
CA THR A 618 11.15 32.40 46.47
C THR A 618 9.65 32.06 46.62
N ASN A 619 8.93 31.85 45.51
CA ASN A 619 7.51 31.48 45.47
C ASN A 619 7.28 30.09 44.83
N LEU A 620 8.06 29.09 45.26
CA LEU A 620 7.93 27.71 44.82
C LEU A 620 6.74 27.02 45.52
N VAL A 621 5.70 26.67 44.76
CA VAL A 621 4.50 26.01 45.29
C VAL A 621 4.55 24.48 45.18
N TYR A 622 5.34 23.94 44.24
CA TYR A 622 5.49 22.51 44.02
C TYR A 622 6.80 22.16 43.31
N HIS A 623 7.43 21.06 43.70
CA HIS A 623 8.59 20.50 43.01
C HIS A 623 8.51 18.96 42.95
N LYS A 624 8.81 18.37 41.79
CA LYS A 624 8.96 16.93 41.62
C LYS A 624 10.18 16.58 40.78
N LEU A 625 11.03 15.72 41.34
CA LEU A 625 12.12 15.03 40.64
C LEU A 625 11.66 13.61 40.25
N SER A 626 11.69 13.26 38.96
CA SER A 626 11.41 11.90 38.48
C SER A 626 12.63 10.99 38.64
N LYS A 627 12.43 9.70 38.93
CA LYS A 627 13.52 8.75 39.27
C LYS A 627 14.46 8.52 38.08
N THR A 628 15.72 8.24 38.38
CA THR A 628 16.76 7.88 37.40
C THR A 628 16.31 6.69 36.55
N GLY A 629 16.24 6.88 35.23
CA GLY A 629 15.83 5.87 34.25
C GLY A 629 14.39 5.99 33.71
N GLU A 630 13.52 6.84 34.27
CA GLU A 630 12.10 6.94 33.88
C GLU A 630 11.79 8.09 32.90
N PHE A 631 12.54 9.21 32.96
CA PHE A 631 12.41 10.38 32.07
C PHE A 631 13.77 10.92 31.61
N LYS A 632 13.81 11.37 30.35
CA LYS A 632 14.89 12.14 29.70
C LYS A 632 14.38 13.53 29.29
N TYR A 633 15.30 14.44 28.96
CA TYR A 633 15.04 15.85 28.61
C TYR A 633 13.86 16.10 27.62
N PHE A 634 13.71 15.30 26.57
CA PHE A 634 12.64 15.44 25.56
C PHE A 634 11.31 14.77 25.94
N ASP A 635 11.27 13.95 27.01
CA ASP A 635 10.06 13.23 27.40
C ASP A 635 8.98 14.15 27.99
N TYR A 636 9.35 15.38 28.37
CA TYR A 636 8.43 16.43 28.80
C TYR A 636 7.60 17.05 27.66
N GLY A 637 7.89 16.71 26.39
CA GLY A 637 7.10 17.14 25.22
C GLY A 637 6.62 16.00 24.30
N CYS A 638 7.31 14.85 24.27
CA CYS A 638 7.14 13.83 23.22
C CYS A 638 6.70 12.41 23.66
N LYS A 639 6.28 12.17 24.91
CA LYS A 639 6.07 10.78 25.40
C LYS A 639 4.88 10.06 24.75
N ASN A 640 5.08 8.81 24.30
CA ASN A 640 4.05 7.90 23.76
C ASN A 640 3.81 6.67 24.66
N LYS A 641 2.56 6.22 24.75
CA LYS A 641 2.09 5.16 25.66
C LYS A 641 1.71 3.84 24.95
N ASP A 642 1.65 3.80 23.61
CA ASP A 642 0.87 2.80 22.89
C ASP A 642 1.55 1.44 22.61
N LYS A 643 2.74 1.16 23.16
CA LYS A 643 3.42 -0.16 22.99
C LYS A 643 3.20 -1.20 24.11
N TYR A 644 2.35 -0.93 25.10
CA TYR A 644 2.03 -1.91 26.15
C TYR A 644 0.53 -2.19 26.22
N ASN A 645 0.02 -3.05 25.33
CA ASN A 645 -1.27 -3.71 25.53
C ASN A 645 -1.46 -5.02 24.75
N GLN A 646 -0.40 -5.85 24.63
CA GLN A 646 -0.56 -7.20 24.06
C GLN A 646 0.14 -8.36 24.80
N SER A 647 0.67 -8.15 26.00
CA SER A 647 1.12 -9.26 26.84
C SER A 647 1.18 -8.88 28.31
N GLU A 648 0.07 -9.08 29.04
CA GLU A 648 0.03 -9.51 30.44
C GLU A 648 -1.42 -9.50 30.98
N LYS A 649 -2.14 -10.61 30.76
CA LYS A 649 -3.02 -11.15 31.81
C LYS A 649 -2.15 -12.13 32.61
N ILE A 650 -2.16 -11.98 33.93
CA ILE A 650 -1.59 -12.83 35.01
C ILE A 650 -0.32 -12.25 35.69
N LEU A 651 -0.52 -11.40 36.70
CA LEU A 651 -0.12 -11.62 38.11
C LEU A 651 -0.37 -10.35 38.97
N TYR A 652 -1.63 -10.12 39.36
CA TYR A 652 -1.91 -9.39 40.59
C TYR A 652 -1.81 -10.36 41.77
N LYS A 653 -0.73 -10.28 42.55
CA LYS A 653 -0.72 -10.79 43.93
C LYS A 653 0.17 -9.89 44.82
N GLY A 654 -0.50 -9.25 45.78
CA GLY A 654 0.07 -8.83 47.05
C GLY A 654 0.55 -7.38 47.10
N TYR A 655 -0.30 -6.46 47.59
CA TYR A 655 -0.09 -5.65 48.81
C TYR A 655 -1.44 -4.95 49.15
N PRO A 656 -1.79 -4.78 50.45
CA PRO A 656 -3.15 -4.44 50.88
C PRO A 656 -3.39 -2.92 50.86
N SER A 657 -4.55 -2.49 50.38
CA SER A 657 -5.09 -1.14 50.55
C SER A 657 -6.32 -1.21 51.46
N GLU A 658 -6.28 -0.53 52.60
CA GLU A 658 -7.47 -0.31 53.43
C GLU A 658 -8.26 0.88 52.85
N GLU A 659 -9.53 0.65 52.50
CA GLU A 659 -10.49 1.62 51.98
C GLU A 659 -11.45 2.08 53.09
N TYR A 660 -11.86 3.35 53.09
CA TYR A 660 -13.06 3.81 53.81
C TYR A 660 -13.94 4.69 52.92
N GLU A 661 -15.24 4.48 53.02
CA GLU A 661 -16.31 5.11 52.23
C GLU A 661 -16.84 6.40 52.89
N VAL A 662 -17.14 7.42 52.07
CA VAL A 662 -17.95 8.58 52.50
C VAL A 662 -19.07 8.80 51.49
N LEU A 663 -20.31 8.83 51.99
CA LEU A 663 -21.52 9.10 51.23
C LEU A 663 -21.61 10.59 50.88
N THR A 664 -21.83 10.92 49.61
CA THR A 664 -22.24 12.27 49.20
C THR A 664 -23.77 12.40 49.23
N ALA A 665 -24.27 13.64 49.36
CA ALA A 665 -25.70 13.94 49.54
C ALA A 665 -26.61 13.44 48.39
N ASP A 666 -26.02 13.02 47.27
CA ASP A 666 -26.73 12.55 46.07
C ASP A 666 -26.54 11.04 45.80
N GLY A 667 -26.02 10.28 46.77
CA GLY A 667 -26.07 8.81 46.76
C GLY A 667 -25.06 8.08 45.87
N TYR A 668 -24.00 8.74 45.40
CA TYR A 668 -22.90 8.09 44.66
C TYR A 668 -21.60 8.02 45.48
N TYR A 669 -20.93 6.87 45.43
CA TYR A 669 -19.65 6.57 46.09
C TYR A 669 -18.47 7.02 45.21
N LEU A 670 -17.54 7.81 45.76
CA LEU A 670 -16.32 8.27 45.10
C LEU A 670 -15.08 7.91 45.93
N SER A 671 -14.20 7.08 45.37
CA SER A 671 -12.90 6.72 45.96
C SER A 671 -11.82 7.74 45.58
N MET A 672 -11.12 8.32 46.57
CA MET A 672 -9.93 9.16 46.36
C MET A 672 -8.84 8.87 47.39
N ASN A 673 -7.61 8.63 46.91
CA ASN A 673 -6.39 8.45 47.72
C ASN A 673 -5.74 9.81 48.08
N ARG A 674 -5.33 9.99 49.34
CA ARG A 674 -4.63 11.18 49.87
C ARG A 674 -3.25 10.80 50.43
N ILE A 675 -2.19 11.58 50.13
CA ILE A 675 -0.97 11.66 50.98
C ILE A 675 -0.36 13.10 50.87
N PRO A 676 0.54 13.56 51.77
CA PRO A 676 0.30 14.50 52.84
C PRO A 676 0.92 15.91 52.63
N HIS A 677 0.49 16.85 53.48
CA HIS A 677 0.70 18.30 53.42
C HIS A 677 2.16 18.79 53.49
N GLY A 678 2.51 19.68 52.55
CA GLY A 678 3.39 20.83 52.80
C GLY A 678 2.52 22.09 52.99
N LYS A 679 2.87 22.97 53.92
CA LYS A 679 2.05 24.11 54.37
C LYS A 679 1.80 25.16 53.26
N GLY A 680 0.71 24.98 52.53
CA GLY A 680 0.07 25.98 51.68
C GLY A 680 -1.41 25.60 51.55
N ASN A 681 -2.33 26.53 51.79
CA ASN A 681 -3.77 26.26 51.85
C ASN A 681 -4.28 25.73 50.48
N PRO A 682 -4.69 24.44 50.33
CA PRO A 682 -4.97 23.85 49.01
C PRO A 682 -6.37 24.16 48.44
N ARG A 683 -7.11 25.10 49.02
CA ARG A 683 -8.50 25.37 48.62
C ARG A 683 -8.67 26.37 47.47
N ASP A 684 -7.58 26.99 47.00
CA ASP A 684 -7.62 27.98 45.90
C ASP A 684 -6.89 27.58 44.61
N THR A 685 -6.37 26.35 44.51
CA THR A 685 -5.68 25.89 43.29
C THR A 685 -6.66 25.23 42.31
N GLY A 686 -6.87 25.93 41.18
CA GLY A 686 -7.88 25.64 40.17
C GLY A 686 -7.71 24.31 39.43
N TYR A 687 -8.68 24.02 38.55
CA TYR A 687 -8.78 22.80 37.72
C TYR A 687 -7.50 22.49 36.90
N LEU A 688 -6.68 23.50 36.58
CA LEU A 688 -5.45 23.36 35.76
C LEU A 688 -4.38 22.54 36.47
N ASP A 689 -4.16 22.82 37.76
CA ASP A 689 -3.12 22.17 38.57
C ASP A 689 -3.36 20.68 38.56
N ARG A 690 -4.61 20.24 38.73
CA ARG A 690 -4.97 18.81 38.68
C ARG A 690 -4.78 18.20 37.29
N THR A 691 -5.07 18.92 36.21
CA THR A 691 -4.93 18.39 34.83
C THR A 691 -3.47 18.24 34.43
N VAL A 692 -2.65 19.27 34.61
CA VAL A 692 -1.20 19.23 34.33
C VAL A 692 -0.52 18.20 35.23
N MET A 693 -0.85 18.18 36.53
CA MET A 693 -0.34 17.18 37.48
C MET A 693 -0.75 15.75 37.12
N ARG A 694 -1.98 15.53 36.64
CA ARG A 694 -2.47 14.19 36.26
C ARG A 694 -1.82 13.71 34.98
N TRP A 695 -1.63 14.59 34.00
CA TRP A 695 -0.84 14.28 32.80
C TRP A 695 0.58 13.86 33.17
N MET A 696 1.26 14.63 34.03
CA MET A 696 2.61 14.32 34.53
C MET A 696 2.68 13.04 35.37
N LYS A 697 1.68 12.76 36.22
CA LYS A 697 1.61 11.53 37.02
C LYS A 697 1.33 10.30 36.16
N ASN A 698 0.55 10.43 35.09
CA ASN A 698 0.28 9.34 34.15
C ASN A 698 1.45 9.07 33.19
N ALA A 699 2.29 10.07 32.97
CA ALA A 699 3.54 9.94 32.24
C ALA A 699 4.63 9.20 33.06
N ASP A 700 4.45 9.00 34.38
CA ASP A 700 5.40 8.35 35.32
C ASP A 700 5.49 6.82 35.22
N VAL A 701 4.63 6.13 34.43
CA VAL A 701 4.41 4.67 34.57
C VAL A 701 4.87 3.84 33.35
N GLY A 702 5.98 4.16 32.69
CA GLY A 702 6.47 3.30 31.58
C GLY A 702 7.74 3.75 30.84
N ARG A 703 8.45 2.77 30.24
CA ARG A 703 9.67 2.93 29.43
C ARG A 703 9.45 3.79 28.18
N THR A 704 10.50 4.47 27.75
CA THR A 704 10.55 5.56 26.78
C THR A 704 10.81 5.10 25.33
N GLN A 705 10.05 5.63 24.38
CA GLN A 705 10.44 5.78 22.96
C GLN A 705 10.68 7.28 22.73
N THR A 706 11.85 7.65 22.20
CA THR A 706 12.24 9.05 21.95
C THR A 706 11.60 9.62 20.69
N CYS A 707 11.56 10.96 20.59
CA CYS A 707 10.87 11.72 19.52
C CYS A 707 11.32 11.32 18.08
N ALA A 708 12.52 10.76 17.89
CA ALA A 708 12.97 10.20 16.61
C ALA A 708 12.17 8.96 16.15
N THR A 709 11.67 8.14 17.09
CA THR A 709 10.83 6.97 16.78
C THR A 709 9.37 7.35 16.55
N LEU A 710 8.94 8.57 16.93
CA LEU A 710 7.55 8.99 16.83
C LEU A 710 7.18 9.62 15.48
N ALA A 711 8.15 10.29 14.83
CA ALA A 711 8.03 10.63 13.42
C ALA A 711 7.83 9.37 12.55
N LEU A 712 8.34 8.21 13.01
CA LEU A 712 8.13 6.89 12.39
C LEU A 712 6.78 6.24 12.78
N SER A 713 6.28 6.37 14.02
CA SER A 713 4.99 5.75 14.39
C SER A 713 3.74 6.45 13.82
N ILE A 714 3.87 7.70 13.35
CA ILE A 714 2.80 8.40 12.61
C ILE A 714 2.73 7.90 11.15
N ILE A 715 3.74 7.18 10.66
CA ILE A 715 3.71 6.51 9.36
C ILE A 715 2.95 5.17 9.43
N GLU A 716 2.74 4.57 10.61
CA GLU A 716 2.17 3.22 10.73
C GLU A 716 0.90 3.07 11.58
N ALA A 717 0.37 4.11 12.21
CA ALA A 717 -0.88 4.02 12.97
C ALA A 717 -1.92 5.04 12.51
N GLU A 718 -3.04 4.51 12.00
CA GLU A 718 -4.28 5.18 11.59
C GLU A 718 -4.34 5.79 10.18
N THR A 719 -4.51 4.92 9.17
CA THR A 719 -5.45 5.18 8.05
C THR A 719 -5.99 3.84 7.51
N PHE A 720 -6.74 3.10 8.33
CA PHE A 720 -7.67 2.10 7.82
C PHE A 720 -9.09 2.63 7.91
N LYS A 721 -9.61 3.08 6.76
CA LYS A 721 -10.94 2.74 6.19
C LYS A 721 -11.40 3.82 5.21
N THR A 722 -11.14 3.60 3.92
CA THR A 722 -12.05 3.72 2.77
C THR A 722 -11.23 3.60 1.47
N ARG A 723 -11.73 2.80 0.51
CA ARG A 723 -11.08 2.51 -0.79
C ARG A 723 -11.49 3.54 -1.84
N GLU A 724 -11.33 4.81 -1.51
CA GLU A 724 -12.07 5.89 -2.16
C GLU A 724 -11.14 6.99 -2.69
N PHE A 725 -11.45 7.48 -3.88
CA PHE A 725 -10.72 8.55 -4.58
C PHE A 725 -11.07 9.88 -3.94
N ARG A 726 -10.11 10.64 -3.43
CA ARG A 726 -10.39 11.85 -2.65
C ARG A 726 -9.52 13.01 -3.07
N TYR A 727 -10.08 14.22 -2.95
CA TYR A 727 -9.29 15.43 -2.80
C TYR A 727 -8.31 15.25 -1.64
N PHE A 728 -7.27 16.09 -1.58
CA PHE A 728 -6.36 16.06 -0.44
C PHE A 728 -7.17 16.19 0.86
N ASP A 729 -6.84 15.39 1.89
CA ASP A 729 -7.55 15.37 3.17
C ASP A 729 -6.91 16.33 4.16
N TYR A 730 -7.65 17.38 4.51
CA TYR A 730 -7.16 18.48 5.36
C TYR A 730 -7.49 18.23 6.84
N GLY A 731 -8.09 17.08 7.16
CA GLY A 731 -8.67 16.81 8.47
C GLY A 731 -10.09 17.34 8.61
N SER A 732 -10.86 16.76 9.54
CA SER A 732 -12.32 16.84 9.51
C SER A 732 -12.90 18.25 9.61
N LYS A 733 -12.30 19.14 10.40
CA LYS A 733 -12.78 20.52 10.53
C LYS A 733 -12.42 21.38 9.32
N GLU A 734 -11.23 21.20 8.77
CA GLU A 734 -10.80 21.97 7.61
C GLU A 734 -11.50 21.50 6.34
N ASN A 735 -11.82 20.21 6.27
CA ASN A 735 -12.72 19.68 5.25
C ASN A 735 -14.13 20.29 5.40
N GLU A 736 -14.60 20.51 6.62
CA GLU A 736 -15.91 21.15 6.86
C GLU A 736 -15.92 22.62 6.43
N VAL A 737 -14.80 23.34 6.63
CA VAL A 737 -14.66 24.73 6.16
C VAL A 737 -14.46 24.81 4.64
N LYS A 738 -13.67 23.92 4.05
CA LYS A 738 -13.32 23.97 2.61
C LYS A 738 -14.29 23.25 1.69
N TYR A 739 -14.85 22.16 2.18
CA TYR A 739 -15.67 21.23 1.41
C TYR A 739 -17.09 21.13 1.95
N ASN A 740 -17.40 21.79 3.07
CA ASN A 740 -18.69 21.73 3.74
C ASN A 740 -19.07 20.32 4.21
N GLN A 741 -18.06 19.49 4.49
CA GLN A 741 -18.21 18.11 4.98
C GLN A 741 -16.96 17.64 5.73
N THR A 742 -17.12 16.74 6.70
CA THR A 742 -16.03 16.33 7.62
C THR A 742 -15.00 15.38 7.02
N GLU A 743 -15.18 14.90 5.80
CA GLU A 743 -14.16 14.12 5.11
C GLU A 743 -13.77 14.81 3.81
N ALA A 744 -12.52 14.62 3.39
CA ALA A 744 -12.05 15.10 2.09
C ALA A 744 -13.01 14.59 1.01
N PRO A 745 -13.60 15.48 0.19
CA PRO A 745 -14.54 15.09 -0.82
C PRO A 745 -13.91 14.10 -1.74
N LEU A 746 -14.74 13.21 -2.24
CA LEU A 746 -14.29 12.25 -3.22
C LEU A 746 -13.94 13.02 -4.50
N TYR A 747 -12.95 12.56 -5.28
CA TYR A 747 -13.08 12.76 -6.73
C TYR A 747 -14.31 11.95 -7.09
N ARG A 748 -15.46 12.62 -7.11
CA ARG A 748 -16.75 12.00 -7.42
C ARG A 748 -16.74 11.69 -8.90
N LEU A 749 -16.12 10.57 -9.28
CA LEU A 749 -16.18 10.04 -10.64
C LEU A 749 -17.64 9.74 -11.03
N GLU A 750 -18.53 9.58 -10.05
CA GLU A 750 -19.99 9.57 -10.17
C GLU A 750 -20.61 10.92 -10.57
N ASP A 751 -19.97 12.05 -10.23
CA ASP A 751 -20.38 13.39 -10.67
C ASP A 751 -19.94 13.67 -12.12
N MET A 752 -19.06 12.83 -12.68
CA MET A 752 -18.68 12.91 -14.08
C MET A 752 -19.88 12.47 -14.94
N LYS A 753 -20.72 13.44 -15.32
CA LYS A 753 -21.92 13.22 -16.16
C LYS A 753 -21.60 12.95 -17.63
N VAL A 754 -20.33 12.74 -17.97
CA VAL A 754 -19.86 12.48 -19.33
C VAL A 754 -20.04 11.00 -19.66
N PRO A 755 -20.77 10.64 -20.73
CA PRO A 755 -20.85 9.25 -21.19
C PRO A 755 -19.44 8.70 -21.42
N THR A 756 -19.09 7.59 -20.75
CA THR A 756 -17.71 7.08 -20.73
C THR A 756 -17.63 5.64 -21.24
N ALA A 757 -16.71 5.38 -22.17
CA ALA A 757 -16.38 4.05 -22.65
C ALA A 757 -14.95 3.68 -22.21
N LEU A 758 -14.81 2.55 -21.50
CA LEU A 758 -13.51 2.03 -21.06
C LEU A 758 -13.00 0.95 -22.02
N TRP A 759 -11.76 1.08 -22.46
CA TRP A 759 -11.06 0.08 -23.27
C TRP A 759 -9.74 -0.28 -22.60
N TYR A 760 -9.53 -1.55 -22.29
CA TYR A 760 -8.33 -2.04 -21.60
C TYR A 760 -7.90 -3.40 -22.15
N GLY A 761 -6.59 -3.67 -22.14
CA GLY A 761 -6.01 -4.94 -22.60
C GLY A 761 -5.77 -5.90 -21.44
N GLY A 762 -5.98 -7.21 -21.65
CA GLY A 762 -5.70 -8.23 -20.63
C GLY A 762 -4.22 -8.45 -20.32
N GLU A 763 -3.33 -7.98 -21.20
CA GLU A 763 -1.86 -8.13 -21.11
C GLU A 763 -1.15 -6.79 -20.79
N ASP A 764 -1.89 -5.76 -20.40
CA ASP A 764 -1.35 -4.45 -20.02
C ASP A 764 -0.68 -4.54 -18.63
N TRP A 765 0.61 -4.20 -18.54
CA TRP A 765 1.38 -4.27 -17.29
C TRP A 765 1.29 -2.98 -16.47
N LEU A 766 0.81 -1.88 -17.06
CA LEU A 766 0.62 -0.59 -16.39
C LEU A 766 -0.81 -0.44 -15.87
N VAL A 767 -1.80 -0.97 -16.58
CA VAL A 767 -3.23 -0.94 -16.20
C VAL A 767 -3.77 -2.37 -16.12
N VAL A 768 -3.67 -2.97 -14.94
CA VAL A 768 -4.12 -4.36 -14.73
C VAL A 768 -5.62 -4.42 -14.45
N LEU A 769 -6.22 -5.60 -14.66
CA LEU A 769 -7.66 -5.82 -14.50
C LEU A 769 -8.17 -5.47 -13.09
N GLU A 770 -7.33 -5.63 -12.06
CA GLU A 770 -7.61 -5.23 -10.68
C GLU A 770 -7.86 -3.72 -10.54
N ASP A 771 -7.08 -2.88 -11.22
CA ASP A 771 -7.23 -1.42 -11.20
C ASP A 771 -8.52 -1.00 -11.92
N ILE A 772 -8.87 -1.67 -13.02
CA ILE A 772 -10.12 -1.45 -13.76
C ILE A 772 -11.36 -1.84 -12.94
N LYS A 773 -11.29 -2.95 -12.19
CA LYS A 773 -12.37 -3.39 -11.29
C LYS A 773 -12.64 -2.40 -10.16
N ILE A 774 -11.64 -1.59 -9.79
CA ILE A 774 -11.79 -0.51 -8.80
C ILE A 774 -12.43 0.73 -9.45
N LEU A 775 -12.05 1.06 -10.68
CA LEU A 775 -12.56 2.22 -11.42
C LEU A 775 -14.02 2.05 -11.87
N PHE A 776 -14.39 0.87 -12.38
CA PHE A 776 -15.70 0.63 -13.00
C PHE A 776 -16.89 0.98 -12.08
N PRO A 777 -16.95 0.55 -10.81
CA PRO A 777 -18.07 0.86 -9.91
C PRO A 777 -18.25 2.35 -9.59
N GLN A 778 -17.17 3.13 -9.73
CA GLN A 778 -17.13 4.54 -9.36
C GLN A 778 -17.65 5.44 -10.49
N ILE A 779 -17.49 5.03 -11.75
CA ILE A 779 -18.02 5.75 -12.92
C ILE A 779 -19.47 5.33 -13.26
N THR A 780 -19.90 4.13 -12.90
CA THR A 780 -21.24 3.61 -13.26
C THR A 780 -22.30 3.84 -12.18
N ASN A 781 -22.02 4.63 -11.14
CA ASN A 781 -22.89 4.85 -9.99
C ASN A 781 -23.48 3.52 -9.44
N LEU A 782 -22.60 2.53 -9.21
CA LEU A 782 -22.94 1.25 -8.59
C LEU A 782 -22.73 1.26 -7.06
N GLN A 783 -22.32 2.40 -6.48
CA GLN A 783 -22.02 2.56 -5.04
C GLN A 783 -23.18 2.16 -4.12
N ASN A 784 -24.42 2.21 -4.61
CA ASN A 784 -25.59 1.68 -3.92
C ASN A 784 -25.65 0.14 -3.80
N LYS A 785 -24.59 -0.61 -4.13
CA LYS A 785 -24.56 -2.08 -3.92
C LYS A 785 -23.45 -2.58 -3.00
N MET A 786 -22.45 -1.75 -2.67
CA MET A 786 -21.36 -2.12 -1.75
C MET A 786 -21.69 -1.77 -0.29
N TRP A 787 -22.42 -0.67 -0.06
CA TRP A 787 -23.12 -0.45 1.20
C TRP A 787 -24.18 -1.52 1.44
N TRP A 788 -24.77 -2.10 0.40
CA TRP A 788 -25.56 -3.32 0.56
C TRP A 788 -24.72 -4.53 0.95
N PHE A 789 -23.43 -4.63 0.61
CA PHE A 789 -22.59 -5.77 1.00
C PHE A 789 -22.06 -5.67 2.43
N ILE A 790 -21.72 -4.46 2.91
CA ILE A 790 -21.36 -4.20 4.31
C ILE A 790 -22.61 -4.13 5.17
N ALA A 791 -23.71 -3.52 4.70
CA ALA A 791 -25.00 -3.66 5.34
C ALA A 791 -25.47 -5.11 5.25
N VAL A 792 -25.17 -5.92 4.23
CA VAL A 792 -25.46 -7.37 4.20
C VAL A 792 -24.49 -8.16 5.06
N ALA A 793 -23.24 -7.76 5.28
CA ALA A 793 -22.30 -8.43 6.18
C ALA A 793 -22.56 -8.08 7.66
N CYS A 794 -22.87 -6.81 7.95
CA CYS A 794 -23.35 -6.32 9.24
C CYS A 794 -24.81 -6.69 9.49
N LEU A 795 -25.65 -6.81 8.45
CA LEU A 795 -26.93 -7.53 8.52
C LEU A 795 -26.57 -8.97 8.80
N ILE A 796 -25.78 -9.72 8.04
CA ILE A 796 -25.40 -11.13 8.35
C ILE A 796 -24.93 -11.28 9.82
N GLN A 797 -24.20 -10.33 10.39
CA GLN A 797 -23.82 -10.32 11.82
C GLN A 797 -24.97 -9.93 12.78
N ALA A 798 -25.84 -8.99 12.40
CA ALA A 798 -27.08 -8.61 13.11
C ALA A 798 -28.30 -9.53 12.82
N VAL A 799 -28.17 -10.39 11.81
CA VAL A 799 -29.11 -11.36 11.25
C VAL A 799 -28.82 -12.71 11.88
N THR A 800 -27.55 -12.99 12.19
CA THR A 800 -27.17 -14.07 13.12
C THR A 800 -27.60 -13.81 14.56
N SER A 801 -28.06 -12.61 14.90
CA SER A 801 -28.68 -12.28 16.19
C SER A 801 -30.17 -11.92 16.11
N SER A 802 -30.79 -11.92 14.92
CA SER A 802 -32.24 -11.71 14.78
C SER A 802 -32.94 -13.04 14.50
N GLU A 803 -33.86 -13.44 15.39
CA GLU A 803 -34.65 -14.68 15.29
C GLU A 803 -35.47 -14.82 13.98
N GLU A 804 -35.59 -13.77 13.16
CA GLU A 804 -36.45 -13.77 11.98
C GLU A 804 -35.85 -14.39 10.69
N LEU A 805 -34.52 -14.50 10.54
CA LEU A 805 -33.89 -15.12 9.35
C LEU A 805 -33.79 -16.65 9.39
N ILE A 806 -34.29 -17.25 10.47
CA ILE A 806 -34.42 -18.70 10.65
C ILE A 806 -35.67 -19.25 9.91
N LYS A 807 -36.52 -18.40 9.32
CA LYS A 807 -37.84 -18.82 8.78
C LYS A 807 -37.81 -19.62 7.47
N LYS A 808 -36.67 -19.75 6.77
CA LYS A 808 -36.51 -20.67 5.62
C LYS A 808 -35.27 -21.55 5.76
N LYS A 809 -35.22 -22.32 6.85
CA LYS A 809 -34.24 -23.39 7.02
C LYS A 809 -34.52 -24.48 5.98
N ARG A 810 -33.61 -24.68 5.02
CA ARG A 810 -33.53 -25.96 4.31
C ARG A 810 -32.96 -26.97 5.31
N ASN A 811 -33.52 -28.17 5.35
CA ASN A 811 -32.89 -29.23 6.14
C ASN A 811 -31.51 -29.48 5.55
N MET A 812 -30.50 -29.41 6.41
CA MET A 812 -29.13 -29.72 6.04
C MET A 812 -29.07 -31.14 5.49
N ASN A 813 -28.35 -31.33 4.39
CA ASN A 813 -28.21 -32.65 3.80
C ASN A 813 -27.51 -33.57 4.82
N PRO A 814 -28.06 -34.75 5.12
CA PRO A 814 -27.43 -35.68 6.06
C PRO A 814 -26.02 -36.09 5.59
N GLU A 815 -25.77 -36.06 4.28
CA GLU A 815 -24.48 -36.32 3.63
C GLU A 815 -23.36 -35.35 4.03
N THR A 816 -23.69 -34.16 4.52
CA THR A 816 -22.72 -33.08 4.81
C THR A 816 -21.63 -33.49 5.80
N PHE A 817 -21.94 -34.38 6.74
CA PHE A 817 -20.98 -34.85 7.76
C PHE A 817 -20.75 -36.36 7.73
N MET A 818 -21.23 -37.03 6.67
CA MET A 818 -21.02 -38.47 6.48
C MET A 818 -19.59 -38.74 5.99
N ASN A 819 -18.97 -39.81 6.50
CA ASN A 819 -17.78 -40.34 5.85
C ASN A 819 -18.13 -41.02 4.51
N ILE A 820 -17.12 -41.40 3.73
CA ILE A 820 -17.31 -41.94 2.38
C ILE A 820 -18.19 -43.21 2.40
N SER A 821 -17.98 -44.13 3.35
CA SER A 821 -18.83 -45.32 3.46
C SER A 821 -20.27 -45.02 3.83
N GLN A 822 -20.49 -44.03 4.70
CA GLN A 822 -21.84 -43.57 5.05
C GLN A 822 -22.54 -42.97 3.83
N LEU A 823 -21.83 -42.21 2.98
CA LEU A 823 -22.37 -41.69 1.71
C LEU A 823 -22.78 -42.82 0.77
N ILE A 824 -21.92 -43.84 0.61
CA ILE A 824 -22.20 -45.02 -0.24
C ILE A 824 -23.44 -45.76 0.25
N CYS A 825 -23.49 -46.09 1.55
CA CYS A 825 -24.62 -46.78 2.17
C CYS A 825 -25.90 -45.93 2.11
N TYR A 826 -25.81 -44.61 2.31
CA TYR A 826 -26.94 -43.68 2.20
C TYR A 826 -27.51 -43.63 0.78
N GLY A 827 -26.63 -43.74 -0.23
CA GLY A 827 -27.03 -43.91 -1.63
C GLY A 827 -27.72 -45.25 -1.95
N GLY A 828 -27.74 -46.19 -1.00
CA GLY A 828 -28.31 -47.54 -1.17
C GLY A 828 -27.36 -48.56 -1.78
N TYR A 829 -26.06 -48.29 -1.79
CA TYR A 829 -25.04 -49.15 -2.38
C TYR A 829 -24.27 -49.94 -1.30
N PRO A 830 -23.71 -51.11 -1.64
CA PRO A 830 -22.76 -51.81 -0.78
C PRO A 830 -21.47 -50.99 -0.64
N SER A 831 -20.93 -50.90 0.58
CA SER A 831 -19.68 -50.21 0.88
C SER A 831 -18.70 -51.16 1.56
N GLU A 832 -17.46 -51.19 1.07
CA GLU A 832 -16.32 -51.87 1.71
C GLU A 832 -15.17 -50.87 1.88
N GLU A 833 -14.41 -50.98 2.97
CA GLU A 833 -13.22 -50.15 3.24
C GLU A 833 -12.00 -51.04 3.43
N TYR A 834 -10.87 -50.61 2.87
CA TYR A 834 -9.60 -51.30 3.00
C TYR A 834 -8.49 -50.30 3.33
N GLU A 835 -7.40 -50.83 3.90
CA GLU A 835 -6.18 -50.07 4.16
C GLU A 835 -5.02 -50.68 3.38
N VAL A 836 -4.33 -49.85 2.61
CA VAL A 836 -3.28 -50.26 1.69
C VAL A 836 -1.96 -49.66 2.13
N LEU A 837 -0.95 -50.50 2.34
CA LEU A 837 0.39 -50.06 2.72
C LEU A 837 1.22 -49.74 1.47
N THR A 838 1.76 -48.53 1.39
CA THR A 838 2.73 -48.14 0.36
C THR A 838 4.13 -48.65 0.70
N GLU A 839 4.99 -48.78 -0.31
CA GLU A 839 6.37 -49.22 -0.13
C GLU A 839 7.18 -48.32 0.82
N ASP A 840 6.90 -47.02 0.79
CA ASP A 840 7.56 -46.03 1.64
C ASP A 840 6.91 -45.87 3.03
N GLY A 841 5.85 -46.63 3.34
CA GLY A 841 5.35 -46.83 4.70
C GLY A 841 4.04 -46.12 5.05
N TYR A 842 3.35 -45.47 4.12
CA TYR A 842 2.04 -44.83 4.33
C TYR A 842 0.91 -45.87 4.28
N TYR A 843 -0.09 -45.68 5.12
CA TYR A 843 -1.34 -46.43 5.07
C TYR A 843 -2.42 -45.56 4.41
N LEU A 844 -2.87 -45.98 3.24
CA LEU A 844 -3.90 -45.32 2.44
C LEU A 844 -5.24 -45.98 2.67
N ARG A 845 -6.28 -45.21 2.95
CA ARG A 845 -7.64 -45.75 3.03
C ARG A 845 -8.31 -45.70 1.65
N ILE A 846 -8.83 -46.83 1.20
CA ILE A 846 -9.55 -46.96 -0.07
C ILE A 846 -10.96 -47.48 0.19
N ASN A 847 -11.94 -46.95 -0.52
CA ASN A 847 -13.35 -47.39 -0.42
C ASN A 847 -13.77 -48.11 -1.70
N ARG A 848 -14.72 -49.03 -1.60
CA ARG A 848 -15.18 -49.85 -2.73
C ARG A 848 -16.69 -49.95 -2.77
N ILE A 849 -17.26 -49.83 -3.97
CA ILE A 849 -18.64 -50.11 -4.31
C ILE A 849 -18.65 -51.35 -5.23
N PRO A 850 -18.83 -52.57 -4.69
CA PRO A 850 -18.66 -53.81 -5.46
C PRO A 850 -19.76 -54.07 -6.50
N TYR A 851 -20.96 -53.49 -6.34
CA TYR A 851 -22.06 -53.59 -7.30
C TYR A 851 -23.10 -52.47 -7.11
N GLY A 852 -23.92 -52.23 -8.14
CA GLY A 852 -25.00 -51.23 -8.11
C GLY A 852 -26.19 -51.58 -7.20
N ARG A 853 -27.21 -50.72 -7.18
CA ARG A 853 -28.39 -50.89 -6.30
C ARG A 853 -29.23 -52.12 -6.62
N GLU A 854 -29.30 -52.50 -7.90
CA GLU A 854 -29.97 -53.71 -8.33
C GLU A 854 -29.07 -54.92 -8.06
N LYS A 855 -29.62 -55.95 -7.39
CA LYS A 855 -28.86 -57.17 -7.09
C LYS A 855 -28.27 -57.75 -8.37
N PRO A 856 -26.97 -58.10 -8.38
CA PRO A 856 -26.31 -58.55 -9.59
C PRO A 856 -27.00 -59.78 -10.17
N THR A 857 -27.48 -59.66 -11.41
CA THR A 857 -28.03 -60.78 -12.20
C THR A 857 -26.91 -61.68 -12.75
N HIS A 858 -25.69 -61.13 -12.90
CA HIS A 858 -24.50 -61.82 -13.37
C HIS A 858 -23.57 -62.21 -12.20
N LYS A 859 -23.17 -63.48 -12.13
CA LYS A 859 -22.29 -64.05 -11.08
C LYS A 859 -20.78 -63.98 -11.40
N GLY A 860 -20.37 -63.33 -12.48
CA GLY A 860 -18.96 -63.25 -12.92
C GLY A 860 -18.19 -62.07 -12.29
N PRO A 861 -16.84 -62.10 -12.32
CA PRO A 861 -16.02 -61.00 -11.82
C PRO A 861 -16.23 -59.73 -12.66
N LYS A 862 -16.54 -58.62 -11.98
CA LYS A 862 -16.82 -57.33 -12.62
C LYS A 862 -15.52 -56.60 -12.97
N PRO A 863 -15.46 -55.85 -14.08
CA PRO A 863 -14.27 -55.05 -14.40
C PRO A 863 -14.05 -53.97 -13.34
N ALA A 864 -12.83 -53.87 -12.83
CA ALA A 864 -12.47 -52.92 -11.78
C ALA A 864 -12.19 -51.52 -12.36
N VAL A 865 -12.63 -50.48 -11.65
CA VAL A 865 -12.38 -49.06 -11.98
C VAL A 865 -11.84 -48.33 -10.74
N LEU A 866 -10.68 -47.69 -10.84
CA LEU A 866 -10.12 -46.85 -9.79
C LEU A 866 -10.37 -45.37 -10.10
N LEU A 867 -11.02 -44.67 -9.17
CA LEU A 867 -11.31 -43.25 -9.22
C LEU A 867 -10.38 -42.49 -8.26
N GLN A 868 -9.63 -41.50 -8.78
CA GLN A 868 -8.64 -40.73 -8.02
C GLN A 868 -8.93 -39.22 -8.04
N HIS A 869 -9.08 -38.63 -6.85
CA HIS A 869 -9.41 -37.21 -6.67
C HIS A 869 -8.25 -36.25 -6.98
N GLY A 870 -8.56 -34.95 -6.99
CA GLY A 870 -7.62 -33.84 -7.26
C GLY A 870 -6.98 -33.21 -6.02
N LEU A 871 -6.30 -32.08 -6.21
CA LEU A 871 -5.68 -31.28 -5.14
C LEU A 871 -6.75 -30.78 -4.16
N PHE A 872 -6.49 -30.90 -2.86
CA PHE A 872 -7.45 -30.61 -1.77
C PHE A 872 -8.77 -31.41 -1.83
N GLY A 873 -8.88 -32.40 -2.72
CA GLY A 873 -10.01 -33.32 -2.77
C GLY A 873 -9.84 -34.50 -1.83
N GLN A 874 -10.89 -35.30 -1.75
CA GLN A 874 -10.91 -36.61 -1.09
C GLN A 874 -11.83 -37.56 -1.87
N GLY A 875 -11.87 -38.84 -1.52
CA GLY A 875 -12.62 -39.85 -2.26
C GLY A 875 -14.13 -39.55 -2.45
N SER A 876 -14.74 -38.74 -1.58
CA SER A 876 -16.15 -38.36 -1.68
C SER A 876 -16.50 -37.57 -2.94
N ASN A 877 -15.53 -36.90 -3.59
CA ASN A 877 -15.76 -36.12 -4.82
C ASN A 877 -16.52 -36.89 -5.92
N TRP A 878 -16.40 -38.22 -5.94
CA TRP A 878 -17.04 -39.09 -6.93
C TRP A 878 -18.48 -39.51 -6.60
N ILE A 879 -18.96 -39.19 -5.40
CA ILE A 879 -20.24 -39.66 -4.82
C ILE A 879 -20.99 -38.58 -4.01
N GLU A 880 -20.59 -37.32 -4.07
CA GLU A 880 -21.23 -36.21 -3.33
C GLU A 880 -22.57 -35.76 -3.94
N ASN A 881 -22.80 -36.05 -5.22
CA ASN A 881 -24.06 -35.81 -5.91
C ASN A 881 -25.01 -37.01 -5.79
N LEU A 882 -26.20 -36.89 -6.38
CA LEU A 882 -27.18 -37.97 -6.45
C LEU A 882 -26.64 -39.17 -7.26
N ALA A 883 -27.17 -40.36 -7.00
CA ALA A 883 -26.73 -41.60 -7.63
C ALA A 883 -26.77 -41.60 -9.18
N ASN A 884 -27.68 -40.83 -9.79
CA ASN A 884 -27.76 -40.67 -11.25
C ASN A 884 -26.82 -39.60 -11.83
N ASN A 885 -26.09 -38.87 -10.99
CA ASN A 885 -25.17 -37.81 -11.40
C ASN A 885 -23.86 -37.81 -10.59
N SER A 886 -23.44 -39.00 -10.18
CA SER A 886 -22.18 -39.25 -9.48
C SER A 886 -21.51 -40.41 -10.19
N LEU A 887 -20.31 -40.18 -10.74
CA LEU A 887 -19.63 -41.18 -11.58
C LEU A 887 -19.45 -42.52 -10.85
N GLY A 888 -19.12 -42.50 -9.54
CA GLY A 888 -18.95 -43.72 -8.77
C GLY A 888 -20.21 -44.59 -8.70
N PHE A 889 -21.37 -43.96 -8.49
CA PHE A 889 -22.66 -44.66 -8.46
C PHE A 889 -23.11 -45.12 -9.86
N MET A 890 -22.91 -44.29 -10.88
CA MET A 890 -23.26 -44.64 -12.26
C MET A 890 -22.44 -45.83 -12.79
N LEU A 891 -21.15 -45.91 -12.47
CA LEU A 891 -20.31 -47.06 -12.83
C LEU A 891 -20.76 -48.35 -12.13
N ALA A 892 -21.10 -48.27 -10.85
CA ALA A 892 -21.61 -49.43 -10.11
C ALA A 892 -22.94 -49.95 -10.71
N ASP A 893 -23.86 -49.04 -11.05
CA ASP A 893 -25.12 -49.39 -11.73
C ASP A 893 -24.88 -49.90 -13.16
N ALA A 894 -23.84 -49.42 -13.85
CA ALA A 894 -23.42 -49.94 -15.16
C ALA A 894 -22.69 -51.30 -15.08
N GLY A 895 -22.51 -51.86 -13.88
CA GLY A 895 -22.03 -53.22 -13.67
C GLY A 895 -20.53 -53.34 -13.36
N TYR A 896 -19.83 -52.24 -13.11
CA TYR A 896 -18.41 -52.21 -12.75
C TYR A 896 -18.19 -52.39 -11.24
N ASP A 897 -16.97 -52.82 -10.88
CA ASP A 897 -16.47 -52.85 -9.50
C ASP A 897 -15.68 -51.57 -9.23
N VAL A 898 -16.24 -50.66 -8.42
CA VAL A 898 -15.72 -49.28 -8.30
C VAL A 898 -14.87 -49.13 -7.05
N TRP A 899 -13.67 -48.61 -7.22
CA TRP A 899 -12.69 -48.35 -6.16
C TRP A 899 -12.38 -46.85 -6.11
N ILE A 900 -12.42 -46.27 -4.91
CA ILE A 900 -12.28 -44.83 -4.66
C ILE A 900 -11.05 -44.60 -3.79
N GLY A 901 -9.99 -44.07 -4.42
CA GLY A 901 -8.69 -43.83 -3.79
C GLY A 901 -8.66 -42.54 -2.95
N ASN A 902 -7.84 -42.54 -1.89
CA ASN A 902 -7.43 -41.34 -1.14
C ASN A 902 -5.91 -41.23 -1.16
N SER A 903 -5.39 -40.04 -1.44
CA SER A 903 -3.93 -39.78 -1.40
C SER A 903 -3.41 -39.65 0.03
N ARG A 904 -2.13 -39.97 0.25
CA ARG A 904 -1.45 -39.71 1.53
C ARG A 904 -1.65 -38.28 2.04
N GLY A 905 -1.82 -38.12 3.34
CA GLY A 905 -1.99 -36.80 3.99
C GLY A 905 -3.41 -36.24 3.98
N SER A 906 -4.29 -36.71 3.10
CA SER A 906 -5.75 -36.43 3.17
C SER A 906 -6.33 -36.90 4.50
N THR A 907 -7.51 -36.38 4.90
CA THR A 907 -8.18 -36.73 6.17
C THR A 907 -8.21 -38.25 6.44
N TRP A 908 -8.29 -39.07 5.39
CA TRP A 908 -8.43 -40.54 5.49
C TRP A 908 -7.11 -41.32 5.47
N SER A 909 -5.99 -40.69 5.12
CA SER A 909 -4.70 -41.37 4.89
C SER A 909 -3.55 -40.72 5.67
N GLN A 910 -3.77 -40.48 6.97
CA GLN A 910 -2.83 -39.83 7.90
C GLN A 910 -2.10 -40.80 8.84
N ARG A 911 -1.63 -41.92 8.30
CA ARG A 911 -0.96 -42.95 9.10
C ARG A 911 0.27 -43.47 8.37
N HIS A 912 1.35 -43.68 9.12
CA HIS A 912 2.64 -44.14 8.61
C HIS A 912 3.24 -45.18 9.57
N GLN A 913 4.04 -46.11 9.05
CA GLN A 913 4.69 -47.15 9.87
C GLN A 913 5.66 -46.60 10.93
N LYS A 914 6.31 -45.48 10.62
CA LYS A 914 7.42 -44.93 11.43
C LYS A 914 7.20 -43.52 11.99
N PHE A 915 6.38 -42.71 11.34
CA PHE A 915 6.28 -41.27 11.60
C PHE A 915 4.86 -40.90 12.01
N SER A 916 4.74 -39.95 12.93
CA SER A 916 3.47 -39.35 13.32
C SER A 916 3.18 -38.07 12.54
N ILE A 917 1.92 -37.65 12.48
CA ILE A 917 1.51 -36.39 11.84
C ILE A 917 2.16 -35.13 12.46
N ALA A 918 2.75 -35.24 13.66
CA ALA A 918 3.44 -34.13 14.32
C ALA A 918 4.88 -33.93 13.80
N GLN A 919 5.44 -34.91 13.09
CA GLN A 919 6.82 -34.90 12.59
C GLN A 919 6.89 -34.34 11.17
N GLU A 920 7.96 -33.61 10.85
CA GLU A 920 8.14 -33.01 9.51
C GLU A 920 8.34 -34.08 8.43
N GLU A 921 8.97 -35.20 8.79
CA GLU A 921 9.24 -36.35 7.93
C GLU A 921 7.97 -37.01 7.40
N PHE A 922 6.85 -36.91 8.14
CA PHE A 922 5.55 -37.39 7.68
C PHE A 922 4.99 -36.54 6.52
N TRP A 923 5.36 -35.26 6.42
CA TRP A 923 4.82 -34.34 5.42
C TRP A 923 5.79 -34.08 4.27
N ASP A 924 6.93 -34.76 4.22
CA ASP A 924 7.96 -34.59 3.18
C ASP A 924 7.62 -35.30 1.85
N PHE A 925 6.39 -35.14 1.37
CA PHE A 925 5.93 -35.69 0.09
C PHE A 925 5.30 -34.62 -0.81
N SER A 926 5.15 -34.94 -2.09
CA SER A 926 4.44 -34.17 -3.11
C SER A 926 3.60 -35.10 -4.00
N PHE A 927 3.01 -34.58 -5.08
CA PHE A 927 2.34 -35.41 -6.08
C PHE A 927 3.30 -36.41 -6.77
N HIS A 928 4.62 -36.23 -6.66
CA HIS A 928 5.61 -37.22 -7.13
C HIS A 928 5.46 -38.56 -6.40
N GLU A 929 5.53 -38.52 -5.06
CA GLU A 929 5.40 -39.73 -4.23
C GLU A 929 4.00 -40.33 -4.34
N MET A 930 2.96 -39.50 -4.51
CA MET A 930 1.59 -39.98 -4.75
C MET A 930 1.49 -40.77 -6.07
N GLY A 931 2.05 -40.26 -7.17
CA GLY A 931 2.07 -40.99 -8.43
C GLY A 931 2.90 -42.28 -8.35
N LYS A 932 4.07 -42.22 -7.72
CA LYS A 932 5.02 -43.34 -7.69
C LYS A 932 4.60 -44.46 -6.75
N TYR A 933 4.23 -44.14 -5.51
CA TYR A 933 4.00 -45.12 -4.45
C TYR A 933 2.52 -45.36 -4.18
N ASP A 934 1.68 -44.31 -4.12
CA ASP A 934 0.26 -44.48 -3.79
C ASP A 934 -0.46 -45.26 -4.90
N LEU A 935 -0.37 -44.81 -6.15
CA LEU A 935 -1.03 -45.49 -7.26
C LEU A 935 -0.54 -46.92 -7.47
N GLN A 936 0.77 -47.16 -7.32
CA GLN A 936 1.31 -48.51 -7.43
C GLN A 936 0.72 -49.45 -6.37
N ALA A 937 0.65 -49.00 -5.12
CA ALA A 937 0.11 -49.80 -4.02
C ALA A 937 -1.40 -50.05 -4.21
N LEU A 938 -2.17 -49.01 -4.53
CA LEU A 938 -3.63 -49.09 -4.73
C LEU A 938 -3.98 -50.04 -5.90
N ILE A 939 -3.36 -49.87 -7.07
CA ILE A 939 -3.63 -50.72 -8.24
C ILE A 939 -3.27 -52.18 -7.96
N ASN A 940 -2.09 -52.44 -7.38
CA ASN A 940 -1.67 -53.81 -7.07
C ASN A 940 -2.61 -54.49 -6.08
N PHE A 941 -3.04 -53.77 -5.04
CA PHE A 941 -4.00 -54.25 -4.06
C PHE A 941 -5.33 -54.61 -4.72
N ILE A 942 -5.89 -53.72 -5.54
CA ILE A 942 -7.17 -53.96 -6.23
C ILE A 942 -7.10 -55.21 -7.11
N LEU A 943 -6.04 -55.37 -7.90
CA LEU A 943 -5.89 -56.52 -8.80
C LEU A 943 -5.71 -57.84 -8.03
N GLN A 944 -5.03 -57.78 -6.88
CA GLN A 944 -4.90 -58.92 -5.98
C GLN A 944 -6.25 -59.31 -5.37
N GLU A 945 -6.99 -58.33 -4.83
CA GLU A 945 -8.28 -58.56 -4.16
C GLU A 945 -9.38 -59.02 -5.14
N THR A 946 -9.39 -58.48 -6.35
CA THR A 946 -10.41 -58.79 -7.36
C THR A 946 -10.05 -60.00 -8.24
N GLY A 947 -8.78 -60.40 -8.28
CA GLY A 947 -8.26 -61.39 -9.22
C GLY A 947 -8.22 -60.90 -10.69
N GLN A 948 -8.51 -59.62 -10.94
CA GLN A 948 -8.43 -59.02 -12.27
C GLN A 948 -6.96 -58.85 -12.70
N LYS A 949 -6.71 -58.93 -14.01
CA LYS A 949 -5.36 -58.68 -14.56
C LYS A 949 -5.10 -57.20 -14.84
N GLN A 950 -6.16 -56.45 -15.15
CA GLN A 950 -6.10 -55.03 -15.48
C GLN A 950 -7.35 -54.33 -14.95
N LEU A 951 -7.25 -53.01 -14.74
CA LEU A 951 -8.36 -52.14 -14.32
C LEU A 951 -8.44 -50.88 -15.19
N TYR A 952 -9.55 -50.14 -15.09
CA TYR A 952 -9.67 -48.80 -15.65
C TYR A 952 -9.28 -47.74 -14.63
N TYR A 953 -8.57 -46.70 -15.05
CA TYR A 953 -8.18 -45.61 -14.16
C TYR A 953 -8.84 -44.31 -14.58
N VAL A 954 -9.49 -43.62 -13.64
CA VAL A 954 -10.07 -42.28 -13.84
C VAL A 954 -9.42 -41.31 -12.86
N GLY A 955 -8.74 -40.29 -13.40
CA GLY A 955 -8.06 -39.27 -12.59
C GLY A 955 -8.64 -37.89 -12.87
N TYR A 956 -8.99 -37.16 -11.81
CA TYR A 956 -9.43 -35.76 -11.90
C TYR A 956 -8.34 -34.82 -11.37
N SER A 957 -8.03 -33.74 -12.12
CA SER A 957 -7.09 -32.71 -11.69
C SER A 957 -5.72 -33.31 -11.31
N GLN A 958 -5.25 -33.15 -10.06
CA GLN A 958 -4.03 -33.80 -9.56
C GLN A 958 -4.04 -35.34 -9.69
N GLY A 959 -5.21 -35.99 -9.63
CA GLY A 959 -5.32 -37.43 -9.90
C GLY A 959 -4.91 -37.76 -11.34
N GLY A 960 -5.20 -36.88 -12.30
CA GLY A 960 -4.68 -36.99 -13.66
C GLY A 960 -3.14 -36.90 -13.70
N THR A 961 -2.56 -35.94 -12.97
CA THR A 961 -1.10 -35.79 -12.81
C THR A 961 -0.45 -37.07 -12.28
N MET A 962 -1.05 -37.67 -11.24
CA MET A 962 -0.56 -38.91 -10.64
C MET A 962 -0.54 -40.04 -11.68
N GLY A 963 -1.59 -40.17 -12.49
CA GLY A 963 -1.65 -41.15 -13.58
C GLY A 963 -0.53 -40.95 -14.61
N PHE A 964 -0.31 -39.72 -15.07
CA PHE A 964 0.78 -39.42 -16.00
C PHE A 964 2.16 -39.77 -15.44
N ILE A 965 2.43 -39.45 -14.17
CA ILE A 965 3.70 -39.80 -13.50
C ILE A 965 3.87 -41.32 -13.42
N ALA A 966 2.84 -42.01 -12.92
CA ALA A 966 2.90 -43.44 -12.66
C ALA A 966 3.06 -44.23 -13.96
N PHE A 967 2.24 -43.95 -14.97
CA PHE A 967 2.18 -44.76 -16.17
C PHE A 967 3.30 -44.43 -17.17
N SER A 968 3.93 -43.27 -17.07
CA SER A 968 5.16 -42.98 -17.81
C SER A 968 6.40 -43.57 -17.14
N SER A 969 6.44 -43.57 -15.80
CA SER A 969 7.66 -43.90 -15.05
C SER A 969 7.71 -45.37 -14.60
N LEU A 970 6.58 -46.07 -14.56
CA LEU A 970 6.45 -47.46 -14.11
C LEU A 970 5.78 -48.32 -15.20
N PRO A 971 6.53 -48.79 -16.23
CA PRO A 971 5.96 -49.55 -17.34
C PRO A 971 5.21 -50.83 -16.92
N GLN A 972 5.67 -51.50 -15.85
CA GLN A 972 5.00 -52.69 -15.31
C GLN A 972 3.62 -52.36 -14.71
N LEU A 973 3.44 -51.15 -14.18
CA LEU A 973 2.16 -50.68 -13.68
C LEU A 973 1.26 -50.23 -14.84
N ALA A 974 1.82 -49.55 -15.83
CA ALA A 974 1.10 -49.13 -17.04
C ALA A 974 0.40 -50.31 -17.75
N GLN A 975 1.07 -51.48 -17.84
CA GLN A 975 0.49 -52.70 -18.41
C GLN A 975 -0.76 -53.22 -17.67
N LYS A 976 -0.94 -52.82 -16.41
CA LYS A 976 -2.08 -53.21 -15.57
C LYS A 976 -3.28 -52.27 -15.72
N VAL A 977 -3.17 -51.22 -16.55
CA VAL A 977 -4.25 -50.27 -16.80
C VAL A 977 -4.79 -50.50 -18.21
N LYS A 978 -6.08 -50.83 -18.32
CA LYS A 978 -6.76 -51.00 -19.62
C LYS A 978 -6.87 -49.68 -20.37
N MET A 979 -7.32 -48.64 -19.67
CA MET A 979 -7.54 -47.31 -20.22
C MET A 979 -7.48 -46.27 -19.11
N PHE A 980 -6.90 -45.11 -19.43
CA PHE A 980 -6.79 -43.95 -18.56
C PHE A 980 -7.77 -42.86 -19.02
N PHE A 981 -8.72 -42.50 -18.16
CA PHE A 981 -9.64 -41.37 -18.34
C PHE A 981 -9.15 -40.18 -17.51
N ALA A 982 -8.63 -39.15 -18.18
CA ALA A 982 -8.09 -37.95 -17.56
C ALA A 982 -9.12 -36.80 -17.64
N LEU A 983 -9.60 -36.34 -16.49
CA LEU A 983 -10.57 -35.24 -16.37
C LEU A 983 -9.85 -33.99 -15.86
N ALA A 984 -9.78 -32.94 -16.68
CA ALA A 984 -9.01 -31.72 -16.41
C ALA A 984 -7.60 -32.00 -15.86
N PRO A 985 -6.76 -32.80 -16.53
CA PRO A 985 -5.46 -33.19 -15.99
C PRO A 985 -4.49 -32.01 -15.87
N ALA A 986 -4.00 -31.75 -14.65
CA ALA A 986 -3.01 -30.71 -14.39
C ALA A 986 -1.59 -31.23 -14.66
N VAL A 987 -0.94 -30.82 -15.75
CA VAL A 987 0.42 -31.30 -16.10
C VAL A 987 1.36 -30.13 -16.28
N ASN A 988 1.16 -29.36 -17.36
CA ASN A 988 1.68 -28.01 -17.49
C ASN A 988 0.62 -27.10 -16.84
N VAL A 989 1.00 -26.24 -15.89
CA VAL A 989 0.06 -25.31 -15.24
C VAL A 989 0.58 -23.87 -15.29
N GLY A 990 1.37 -23.57 -16.33
CA GLY A 990 1.99 -22.26 -16.52
C GLY A 990 1.01 -21.19 -17.00
N HIS A 991 -0.13 -21.59 -17.59
CA HIS A 991 -1.11 -20.68 -18.17
C HIS A 991 -2.38 -20.52 -17.33
N THR A 992 -2.36 -21.00 -16.07
CA THR A 992 -3.52 -20.94 -15.17
C THR A 992 -4.12 -19.53 -15.08
N LYS A 993 -5.45 -19.43 -15.14
CA LYS A 993 -6.21 -18.18 -14.96
C LYS A 993 -6.65 -17.96 -13.52
N SER A 994 -6.59 -19.01 -12.68
CA SER A 994 -7.09 -19.01 -11.31
C SER A 994 -6.34 -17.98 -10.46
N PRO A 995 -7.04 -16.98 -9.90
CA PRO A 995 -6.45 -16.02 -8.97
C PRO A 995 -5.82 -16.68 -7.74
N VAL A 996 -6.42 -17.78 -7.26
CA VAL A 996 -5.93 -18.54 -6.09
C VAL A 996 -4.62 -19.24 -6.41
N VAL A 997 -4.51 -19.88 -7.60
CA VAL A 997 -3.27 -20.55 -8.03
C VAL A 997 -2.17 -19.53 -8.32
N LYS A 998 -2.50 -18.34 -8.86
CA LYS A 998 -1.53 -17.26 -9.10
C LYS A 998 -0.90 -16.70 -7.82
N MET A 999 -1.52 -16.86 -6.65
CA MET A 999 -0.89 -16.49 -5.36
C MET A 999 0.39 -17.31 -5.08
N LEU A 1000 0.55 -18.48 -5.71
CA LEU A 1000 1.74 -19.31 -5.59
C LEU A 1000 2.99 -18.73 -6.28
N LEU A 1001 2.86 -17.64 -7.06
CA LEU A 1001 3.98 -16.93 -7.70
C LEU A 1001 4.79 -16.03 -6.73
N THR A 1002 4.44 -16.03 -5.46
CA THR A 1002 5.17 -15.34 -4.38
C THR A 1002 6.61 -15.88 -4.28
N PRO A 1003 7.63 -15.06 -3.93
CA PRO A 1003 9.00 -15.54 -3.78
C PRO A 1003 9.08 -16.78 -2.87
N GLU A 1004 9.75 -17.83 -3.34
CA GLU A 1004 9.75 -19.16 -2.72
C GLU A 1004 10.21 -19.15 -1.26
N GLY A 1005 11.16 -18.28 -0.89
CA GLY A 1005 11.58 -18.10 0.51
C GLY A 1005 10.45 -17.62 1.42
N ALA A 1006 9.73 -16.58 1.00
CA ALA A 1006 8.58 -16.06 1.75
C ALA A 1006 7.42 -17.08 1.79
N LEU A 1007 7.22 -17.83 0.70
CA LEU A 1007 6.21 -18.89 0.65
C LEU A 1007 6.57 -20.05 1.59
N ARG A 1008 7.86 -20.42 1.67
CA ARG A 1008 8.35 -21.47 2.58
C ARG A 1008 8.22 -21.06 4.05
N ASP A 1009 8.50 -19.80 4.37
CA ASP A 1009 8.33 -19.26 5.72
C ASP A 1009 6.84 -19.22 6.14
N PHE A 1010 5.94 -18.91 5.20
CA PHE A 1010 4.50 -18.91 5.45
C PHE A 1010 3.90 -20.32 5.60
N LEU A 1011 4.25 -21.24 4.70
CA LEU A 1011 3.69 -22.60 4.68
C LEU A 1011 4.29 -23.51 5.75
N GLY A 1012 5.50 -23.22 6.22
CA GLY A 1012 6.27 -24.12 7.06
C GLY A 1012 6.62 -25.44 6.35
N LYS A 1013 6.91 -26.50 7.13
CA LYS A 1013 7.40 -27.80 6.65
C LYS A 1013 6.45 -28.99 6.87
N LYS A 1014 5.23 -28.75 7.36
CA LYS A 1014 4.28 -29.81 7.77
C LYS A 1014 3.05 -29.84 6.86
N ASP A 1015 1.87 -29.97 7.46
CA ASP A 1015 0.59 -29.91 6.76
C ASP A 1015 0.26 -28.48 6.33
N PHE A 1016 -0.46 -28.39 5.23
CA PHE A 1016 -1.15 -27.19 4.78
C PHE A 1016 -2.66 -27.46 4.77
N ARG A 1017 -3.38 -26.72 5.62
CA ARG A 1017 -4.84 -26.77 5.74
C ARG A 1017 -5.41 -25.37 5.53
N TRP A 1018 -6.41 -25.24 4.67
CA TRP A 1018 -7.13 -23.98 4.49
C TRP A 1018 -7.94 -23.63 5.73
N TRP A 1019 -8.71 -24.61 6.25
CA TRP A 1019 -9.59 -24.46 7.40
C TRP A 1019 -9.40 -25.61 8.39
N GLY A 1020 -9.56 -25.33 9.67
CA GLY A 1020 -9.70 -26.38 10.68
C GLY A 1020 -11.08 -27.06 10.59
N LYS A 1021 -11.18 -28.29 11.10
CA LYS A 1021 -12.42 -29.09 11.09
C LYS A 1021 -13.65 -28.31 11.58
N THR A 1022 -13.54 -27.62 12.72
CA THR A 1022 -14.63 -26.82 13.30
C THR A 1022 -15.06 -25.67 12.40
N THR A 1023 -14.10 -25.02 11.73
CA THR A 1023 -14.38 -23.94 10.78
C THR A 1023 -15.07 -24.46 9.53
N ARG A 1024 -14.66 -25.63 9.01
CA ARG A 1024 -15.31 -26.30 7.87
C ARG A 1024 -16.75 -26.70 8.20
N GLU A 1025 -16.98 -27.27 9.38
CA GLU A 1025 -18.33 -27.62 9.85
C GLU A 1025 -19.23 -26.40 10.00
N PHE A 1026 -18.69 -25.29 10.50
CA PHE A 1026 -19.42 -24.03 10.59
C PHE A 1026 -19.73 -23.44 9.21
N ALA A 1027 -18.77 -23.46 8.28
CA ALA A 1027 -18.97 -23.02 6.91
C ALA A 1027 -20.07 -23.84 6.21
N ALA A 1028 -20.06 -25.17 6.34
CA ALA A 1028 -21.09 -26.04 5.78
C ALA A 1028 -22.49 -25.73 6.33
N LYS A 1029 -22.62 -25.47 7.64
CA LYS A 1029 -23.88 -25.02 8.26
C LYS A 1029 -24.37 -23.68 7.70
N ILE A 1030 -23.46 -22.77 7.35
CA ILE A 1030 -23.82 -21.52 6.68
C ILE A 1030 -24.31 -21.82 5.25
N CYS A 1031 -23.58 -22.64 4.50
CA CYS A 1031 -23.87 -22.95 3.10
C CYS A 1031 -25.19 -23.71 2.87
N CYS A 1032 -25.81 -24.29 3.91
CA CYS A 1032 -27.14 -24.92 3.81
C CYS A 1032 -28.29 -23.91 3.65
N HIS A 1033 -28.05 -22.63 3.96
CA HIS A 1033 -29.05 -21.57 3.84
C HIS A 1033 -29.08 -21.00 2.41
N GLU A 1034 -30.28 -20.66 1.93
CA GLU A 1034 -30.53 -20.26 0.54
C GLU A 1034 -29.67 -19.06 0.07
N LEU A 1035 -29.59 -17.99 0.86
CA LEU A 1035 -28.78 -16.81 0.54
C LEU A 1035 -27.25 -17.08 0.67
N PRO A 1036 -26.75 -17.62 1.79
CA PRO A 1036 -25.32 -17.93 1.93
C PRO A 1036 -24.78 -18.99 0.98
N SER A 1037 -25.62 -19.93 0.50
CA SER A 1037 -25.20 -20.95 -0.48
C SER A 1037 -24.56 -20.33 -1.74
N ARG A 1038 -25.07 -19.18 -2.21
CA ARG A 1038 -24.51 -18.42 -3.34
C ARG A 1038 -23.12 -17.86 -3.05
N LEU A 1039 -22.86 -17.44 -1.81
CA LEU A 1039 -21.54 -16.97 -1.41
C LEU A 1039 -20.53 -18.13 -1.40
N CYS A 1040 -20.95 -19.30 -0.94
CA CYS A 1040 -20.12 -20.51 -0.98
C CYS A 1040 -19.79 -20.92 -2.42
N ALA A 1041 -20.79 -20.94 -3.32
CA ALA A 1041 -20.58 -21.23 -4.73
C ALA A 1041 -19.62 -20.22 -5.40
N ASN A 1042 -19.74 -18.93 -5.10
CA ASN A 1042 -18.83 -17.90 -5.61
C ASN A 1042 -17.38 -18.09 -5.14
N ALA A 1043 -17.16 -18.61 -3.93
CA ALA A 1043 -15.81 -18.94 -3.45
C ALA A 1043 -15.18 -20.07 -4.26
N PHE A 1044 -15.95 -21.12 -4.60
CA PHE A 1044 -15.51 -22.16 -5.52
C PHE A 1044 -15.22 -21.58 -6.92
N PHE A 1045 -16.12 -20.76 -7.47
CA PHE A 1045 -15.93 -20.16 -8.80
C PHE A 1045 -14.69 -19.27 -8.89
N PHE A 1046 -14.38 -18.54 -7.82
CA PHE A 1046 -13.15 -17.75 -7.75
C PHE A 1046 -11.89 -18.60 -7.87
N ALA A 1047 -11.91 -19.86 -7.42
CA ALA A 1047 -10.78 -20.78 -7.51
C ALA A 1047 -10.73 -21.56 -8.83
N GLY A 1048 -11.87 -22.03 -9.36
CA GLY A 1048 -11.92 -22.98 -10.49
C GLY A 1048 -12.63 -22.51 -11.77
N GLY A 1049 -13.21 -21.31 -11.79
CA GLY A 1049 -13.96 -20.76 -12.94
C GLY A 1049 -15.47 -20.68 -12.70
N PHE A 1050 -16.18 -19.81 -13.43
CA PHE A 1050 -17.60 -19.52 -13.18
C PHE A 1050 -18.54 -20.40 -14.01
N ASN A 1051 -19.39 -21.18 -13.35
CA ASN A 1051 -20.52 -21.87 -13.99
C ASN A 1051 -21.70 -22.09 -13.01
N GLU A 1052 -22.38 -21.00 -12.63
CA GLU A 1052 -23.49 -21.06 -11.66
C GLU A 1052 -24.65 -21.97 -12.11
N LYS A 1053 -24.86 -22.09 -13.42
CA LYS A 1053 -25.98 -22.88 -13.97
C LYS A 1053 -25.77 -24.38 -13.83
N ASN A 1054 -24.53 -24.82 -13.65
CA ASN A 1054 -24.18 -26.23 -13.67
C ASN A 1054 -23.80 -26.78 -12.30
N ILE A 1055 -23.90 -26.01 -11.21
CA ILE A 1055 -23.69 -26.52 -9.85
C ILE A 1055 -25.00 -26.69 -9.09
N ASN A 1056 -25.13 -27.74 -8.27
CA ASN A 1056 -26.31 -27.91 -7.43
C ASN A 1056 -26.22 -27.03 -6.18
N MET A 1057 -26.82 -25.85 -6.24
CA MET A 1057 -26.88 -24.91 -5.11
C MET A 1057 -27.46 -25.52 -3.83
N SER A 1058 -28.31 -26.54 -3.93
CA SER A 1058 -28.95 -27.20 -2.79
C SER A 1058 -28.04 -28.18 -2.06
N ARG A 1059 -26.85 -28.47 -2.59
CA ARG A 1059 -25.85 -29.39 -2.01
C ARG A 1059 -24.56 -28.67 -1.62
N MET A 1060 -24.60 -27.35 -1.52
CA MET A 1060 -23.41 -26.55 -1.23
C MET A 1060 -22.87 -26.79 0.18
N ASP A 1061 -23.74 -27.16 1.12
CA ASP A 1061 -23.35 -27.69 2.43
C ASP A 1061 -22.56 -28.99 2.30
N VAL A 1062 -22.97 -29.92 1.44
CA VAL A 1062 -22.26 -31.17 1.18
C VAL A 1062 -20.86 -30.91 0.62
N TYR A 1063 -20.74 -30.12 -0.45
CA TYR A 1063 -19.43 -29.84 -1.06
C TYR A 1063 -18.49 -29.12 -0.08
N THR A 1064 -19.00 -28.13 0.67
CA THR A 1064 -18.22 -27.38 1.68
C THR A 1064 -17.86 -28.24 2.91
N GLY A 1065 -18.67 -29.25 3.23
CA GLY A 1065 -18.39 -30.19 4.32
C GLY A 1065 -17.18 -31.08 4.05
N HIS A 1066 -16.93 -31.36 2.77
CA HIS A 1066 -15.91 -32.31 2.29
C HIS A 1066 -14.68 -31.65 1.64
N PHE A 1067 -14.82 -30.44 1.10
CA PHE A 1067 -13.74 -29.68 0.45
C PHE A 1067 -13.62 -28.26 1.04
N PRO A 1068 -12.40 -27.69 1.20
CA PRO A 1068 -11.11 -28.30 0.92
C PRO A 1068 -10.67 -29.28 2.02
N ASP A 1069 -9.92 -30.31 1.61
CA ASP A 1069 -9.19 -31.21 2.49
C ASP A 1069 -7.73 -30.77 2.68
N GLU A 1070 -6.92 -31.53 3.40
CA GLU A 1070 -5.54 -31.17 3.75
C GLU A 1070 -4.46 -31.92 2.94
N THR A 1071 -3.27 -31.31 2.82
CA THR A 1071 -2.11 -31.88 2.10
C THR A 1071 -0.80 -31.38 2.71
N SER A 1072 0.37 -31.76 2.17
CA SER A 1072 1.66 -31.25 2.65
C SER A 1072 2.02 -29.87 2.10
N SER A 1073 2.73 -29.07 2.90
CA SER A 1073 3.33 -27.79 2.43
C SER A 1073 4.25 -28.00 1.23
N LYS A 1074 4.95 -29.15 1.17
CA LYS A 1074 5.79 -29.52 0.02
C LYS A 1074 4.98 -29.75 -1.26
N THR A 1075 3.77 -30.30 -1.20
CA THR A 1075 2.88 -30.39 -2.37
C THR A 1075 2.55 -29.01 -2.94
N ILE A 1076 2.27 -28.04 -2.06
CA ILE A 1076 1.98 -26.65 -2.46
C ILE A 1076 3.22 -25.97 -3.06
N LEU A 1077 4.40 -26.17 -2.46
CA LEU A 1077 5.66 -25.69 -3.01
C LEU A 1077 5.96 -26.33 -4.38
N HIS A 1078 5.69 -27.63 -4.56
CA HIS A 1078 5.90 -28.30 -5.84
C HIS A 1078 4.97 -27.73 -6.93
N TRP A 1079 3.70 -27.46 -6.60
CA TRP A 1079 2.79 -26.76 -7.51
C TRP A 1079 3.23 -25.33 -7.80
N ALA A 1080 3.77 -24.61 -6.81
CA ALA A 1080 4.35 -23.28 -7.04
C ALA A 1080 5.53 -23.32 -8.04
N GLN A 1081 6.39 -24.34 -7.93
CA GLN A 1081 7.47 -24.58 -8.88
C GLN A 1081 6.95 -24.90 -10.29
N ALA A 1082 5.90 -25.72 -10.40
CA ALA A 1082 5.27 -26.07 -11.67
C ALA A 1082 4.59 -24.86 -12.34
N VAL A 1083 3.87 -24.02 -11.58
CA VAL A 1083 3.24 -22.79 -12.08
C VAL A 1083 4.29 -21.77 -12.53
N LYS A 1084 5.37 -21.62 -11.76
CA LYS A 1084 6.46 -20.68 -12.05
C LYS A 1084 7.28 -21.08 -13.28
N SER A 1085 7.59 -22.38 -13.42
CA SER A 1085 8.39 -22.88 -14.52
C SER A 1085 7.58 -23.19 -15.78
N GLY A 1086 6.28 -23.51 -15.63
CA GLY A 1086 5.48 -24.10 -16.70
C GLY A 1086 5.92 -25.53 -17.08
N GLU A 1087 6.84 -26.12 -16.31
CA GLU A 1087 7.49 -27.39 -16.61
C GLU A 1087 6.94 -28.53 -15.74
N PHE A 1088 6.89 -29.73 -16.32
CA PHE A 1088 6.47 -30.94 -15.61
C PHE A 1088 7.70 -31.79 -15.23
N LYS A 1089 8.20 -31.60 -14.01
CA LYS A 1089 9.45 -32.17 -13.51
C LYS A 1089 9.39 -32.50 -12.02
N TYR A 1090 10.44 -33.13 -11.51
CA TYR A 1090 10.58 -33.49 -10.10
C TYR A 1090 10.75 -32.23 -9.23
N PHE A 1091 10.53 -32.37 -7.92
CA PHE A 1091 10.64 -31.26 -6.98
C PHE A 1091 12.05 -30.65 -6.97
N ASP A 1092 12.15 -29.33 -7.05
CA ASP A 1092 13.43 -28.63 -7.02
C ASP A 1092 13.85 -28.37 -5.56
N TYR A 1093 14.93 -29.00 -5.10
CA TYR A 1093 15.53 -28.78 -3.79
C TYR A 1093 16.63 -27.70 -3.80
N GLY A 1094 16.85 -27.01 -4.92
CA GLY A 1094 17.93 -26.04 -5.09
C GLY A 1094 19.31 -26.70 -5.05
N SER A 1095 20.19 -26.25 -4.14
CA SER A 1095 21.55 -26.79 -4.03
C SER A 1095 21.61 -28.27 -3.65
N GLU A 1096 20.55 -28.81 -3.05
CA GLU A 1096 20.48 -30.22 -2.64
C GLU A 1096 20.12 -31.17 -3.81
N ASN A 1097 19.77 -30.64 -4.99
CA ASN A 1097 19.46 -31.47 -6.16
C ASN A 1097 20.59 -32.45 -6.50
N GLN A 1098 21.85 -32.02 -6.40
CA GLN A 1098 22.98 -32.90 -6.69
C GLN A 1098 23.02 -34.12 -5.75
N ALA A 1099 22.67 -33.94 -4.48
CA ALA A 1099 22.62 -35.03 -3.51
C ALA A 1099 21.38 -35.92 -3.69
N LYS A 1100 20.24 -35.36 -4.12
CA LYS A 1100 18.97 -36.07 -4.30
C LYS A 1100 18.88 -36.83 -5.63
N TYR A 1101 19.43 -36.25 -6.71
CA TYR A 1101 19.21 -36.70 -8.08
C TYR A 1101 20.51 -37.05 -8.83
N ASN A 1102 21.68 -36.84 -8.23
CA ASN A 1102 22.98 -36.91 -8.91
C ASN A 1102 23.13 -35.94 -10.09
N GLN A 1103 22.28 -34.90 -10.14
CA GLN A 1103 22.30 -33.83 -11.14
C GLN A 1103 21.84 -32.51 -10.52
N SER A 1104 22.29 -31.37 -11.05
CA SER A 1104 22.01 -30.04 -10.50
C SER A 1104 20.59 -29.53 -10.77
N VAL A 1105 19.90 -30.09 -11.77
CA VAL A 1105 18.53 -29.72 -12.18
C VAL A 1105 17.62 -30.93 -11.98
N PRO A 1106 16.38 -30.79 -11.47
CA PRO A 1106 15.47 -31.92 -11.31
C PRO A 1106 15.13 -32.60 -12.66
N PRO A 1107 15.00 -33.95 -12.70
CA PRO A 1107 14.58 -34.68 -13.90
C PRO A 1107 13.17 -34.30 -14.37
N PHE A 1108 12.90 -34.40 -15.67
CA PHE A 1108 11.57 -34.21 -16.26
C PHE A 1108 10.78 -35.53 -16.32
N TYR A 1109 9.44 -35.45 -16.20
CA TYR A 1109 8.58 -36.60 -16.50
C TYR A 1109 8.39 -36.74 -18.02
N LYS A 1110 8.65 -37.95 -18.53
CA LYS A 1110 8.56 -38.29 -19.96
C LYS A 1110 7.21 -38.90 -20.30
N ILE A 1111 6.20 -38.07 -20.51
CA ILE A 1111 4.83 -38.49 -20.83
C ILE A 1111 4.79 -39.38 -22.08
N GLU A 1112 5.72 -39.17 -23.00
CA GLU A 1112 5.88 -39.90 -24.25
C GLU A 1112 6.10 -41.41 -24.02
N ASP A 1113 6.65 -41.79 -22.87
CA ASP A 1113 6.88 -43.19 -22.48
C ASP A 1113 5.58 -43.88 -22.01
N MET A 1114 4.49 -43.13 -21.81
CA MET A 1114 3.19 -43.67 -21.39
C MET A 1114 2.49 -44.37 -22.57
N THR A 1115 2.34 -45.69 -22.43
CA THR A 1115 1.74 -46.55 -23.47
C THR A 1115 0.23 -46.79 -23.30
N VAL A 1116 -0.33 -46.37 -22.16
CA VAL A 1116 -1.74 -46.62 -21.80
C VAL A 1116 -2.70 -45.88 -22.75
N PRO A 1117 -3.72 -46.54 -23.31
CA PRO A 1117 -4.79 -45.87 -24.06
C PRO A 1117 -5.44 -44.79 -23.19
N THR A 1118 -5.43 -43.55 -23.65
CA THR A 1118 -5.83 -42.40 -22.82
C THR A 1118 -6.95 -41.59 -23.48
N ALA A 1119 -7.98 -41.28 -22.70
CA ALA A 1119 -9.06 -40.38 -23.08
C ALA A 1119 -9.05 -39.13 -22.20
N VAL A 1120 -9.12 -37.94 -22.80
CA VAL A 1120 -8.98 -36.65 -22.10
C VAL A 1120 -10.24 -35.81 -22.23
N TRP A 1121 -10.75 -35.28 -21.12
CA TRP A 1121 -11.76 -34.22 -21.11
C TRP A 1121 -11.18 -32.95 -20.49
N SER A 1122 -11.51 -31.81 -21.11
CA SER A 1122 -11.02 -30.47 -20.73
C SER A 1122 -12.16 -29.46 -20.76
N GLY A 1123 -12.09 -28.43 -19.91
CA GLY A 1123 -13.10 -27.37 -19.81
C GLY A 1123 -12.60 -26.07 -20.43
N GLY A 1124 -13.43 -25.41 -21.23
CA GLY A 1124 -13.06 -24.13 -21.88
C GLY A 1124 -12.97 -22.96 -20.90
N GLU A 1125 -13.71 -23.02 -19.80
CA GLU A 1125 -13.73 -22.04 -18.70
C GLU A 1125 -13.03 -22.58 -17.44
N ASP A 1126 -12.18 -23.60 -17.58
CA ASP A 1126 -11.35 -24.09 -16.49
C ASP A 1126 -10.24 -23.09 -16.18
N TRP A 1127 -10.30 -22.49 -14.99
CA TRP A 1127 -9.32 -21.50 -14.58
C TRP A 1127 -8.08 -22.13 -13.94
N MET A 1128 -8.16 -23.36 -13.43
CA MET A 1128 -7.01 -24.03 -12.82
C MET A 1128 -6.11 -24.65 -13.88
N VAL A 1129 -6.70 -25.38 -14.84
CA VAL A 1129 -6.02 -26.05 -15.94
C VAL A 1129 -6.47 -25.41 -17.25
N ASP A 1130 -5.73 -24.41 -17.71
CA ASP A 1130 -6.12 -23.63 -18.88
C ASP A 1130 -6.12 -24.50 -20.14
N PRO A 1131 -7.04 -24.28 -21.11
CA PRO A 1131 -7.03 -25.00 -22.38
C PRO A 1131 -5.68 -24.99 -23.11
N LYS A 1132 -4.86 -23.93 -22.98
CA LYS A 1132 -3.51 -23.89 -23.55
C LYS A 1132 -2.59 -24.96 -22.97
N ASP A 1133 -2.70 -25.22 -21.67
CA ASP A 1133 -1.92 -26.25 -21.01
C ASP A 1133 -2.33 -27.66 -21.48
N ILE A 1134 -3.63 -27.86 -21.76
CA ILE A 1134 -4.13 -29.10 -22.38
C ILE A 1134 -3.62 -29.24 -23.82
N ASP A 1135 -3.65 -28.17 -24.62
CA ASP A 1135 -3.15 -28.18 -26.00
C ASP A 1135 -1.66 -28.54 -26.07
N MET A 1136 -0.89 -28.22 -25.03
CA MET A 1136 0.51 -28.65 -24.89
C MET A 1136 0.66 -30.11 -24.45
N LEU A 1137 -0.30 -30.64 -23.69
CA LEU A 1137 -0.29 -32.01 -23.20
C LEU A 1137 -0.68 -33.02 -24.30
N LEU A 1138 -1.74 -32.75 -25.06
CA LEU A 1138 -2.34 -33.73 -25.99
C LEU A 1138 -1.32 -34.33 -26.99
N PRO A 1139 -0.42 -33.55 -27.63
CA PRO A 1139 0.57 -34.10 -28.58
C PRO A 1139 1.62 -35.00 -27.93
N ARG A 1140 1.81 -34.90 -26.61
CA ARG A 1140 2.79 -35.69 -25.84
C ARG A 1140 2.22 -37.06 -25.43
N ILE A 1141 0.91 -37.27 -25.57
CA ILE A 1141 0.25 -38.53 -25.24
C ILE A 1141 0.35 -39.47 -26.44
N THR A 1142 1.28 -40.45 -26.37
CA THR A 1142 1.55 -41.40 -27.45
C THR A 1142 0.33 -42.22 -27.88
N ASN A 1143 -0.57 -42.55 -26.95
CA ASN A 1143 -1.76 -43.35 -27.19
C ASN A 1143 -3.06 -42.62 -26.81
N LEU A 1144 -3.27 -41.43 -27.39
CA LEU A 1144 -4.48 -40.65 -27.23
C LEU A 1144 -5.63 -41.24 -28.07
N VAL A 1145 -6.62 -41.85 -27.41
CA VAL A 1145 -7.76 -42.51 -28.09
C VAL A 1145 -9.00 -41.63 -28.18
N TYR A 1146 -9.10 -40.61 -27.35
CA TYR A 1146 -10.23 -39.67 -27.33
C TYR A 1146 -9.85 -38.34 -26.68
N HIS A 1147 -10.35 -37.23 -27.22
CA HIS A 1147 -10.29 -35.93 -26.56
C HIS A 1147 -11.60 -35.18 -26.77
N LYS A 1148 -12.10 -34.53 -25.73
CA LYS A 1148 -13.24 -33.62 -25.80
C LYS A 1148 -13.00 -32.38 -24.96
N ASN A 1149 -13.10 -31.22 -25.62
CA ASN A 1149 -13.18 -29.93 -24.94
C ASN A 1149 -14.64 -29.53 -24.76
N ILE A 1150 -15.01 -29.16 -23.55
CA ILE A 1150 -16.34 -28.69 -23.18
C ILE A 1150 -16.24 -27.19 -22.88
N SER A 1151 -16.60 -26.37 -23.87
CA SER A 1151 -16.30 -24.93 -23.87
C SER A 1151 -16.84 -24.17 -22.66
N ASP A 1152 -18.00 -24.56 -22.13
CA ASP A 1152 -18.71 -23.89 -21.05
C ASP A 1152 -18.42 -24.46 -19.65
N TRP A 1153 -17.54 -25.47 -19.54
CA TRP A 1153 -17.22 -26.10 -18.26
C TRP A 1153 -16.02 -25.45 -17.57
N ASN A 1154 -16.13 -25.30 -16.26
CA ASN A 1154 -15.07 -24.91 -15.33
C ASN A 1154 -14.40 -26.15 -14.69
N HIS A 1155 -13.47 -25.93 -13.76
CA HIS A 1155 -12.75 -27.03 -13.09
C HIS A 1155 -13.68 -27.97 -12.30
N TRP A 1156 -14.71 -27.43 -11.65
CA TRP A 1156 -15.58 -28.18 -10.74
C TRP A 1156 -16.62 -29.04 -11.46
N ASP A 1157 -16.97 -28.70 -12.69
CA ASP A 1157 -18.03 -29.36 -13.46
C ASP A 1157 -17.77 -30.85 -13.69
N PHE A 1158 -16.50 -31.27 -13.72
CA PHE A 1158 -16.12 -32.68 -13.88
C PHE A 1158 -16.55 -33.59 -12.72
N THR A 1159 -16.75 -33.04 -11.52
CA THR A 1159 -17.21 -33.79 -10.34
C THR A 1159 -18.60 -33.36 -9.89
N TRP A 1160 -18.91 -32.06 -9.97
CA TRP A 1160 -20.13 -31.48 -9.41
C TRP A 1160 -21.15 -30.98 -10.43
N GLY A 1161 -20.80 -31.02 -11.73
CA GLY A 1161 -21.64 -30.56 -12.83
C GLY A 1161 -23.00 -31.26 -12.87
N LEU A 1162 -24.09 -30.50 -12.98
CA LEU A 1162 -25.46 -31.02 -13.10
C LEU A 1162 -25.66 -31.80 -14.41
N ASP A 1163 -24.96 -31.42 -15.47
CA ASP A 1163 -24.99 -32.07 -16.78
C ASP A 1163 -23.85 -33.09 -16.99
N ALA A 1164 -23.02 -33.36 -15.97
CA ALA A 1164 -21.84 -34.21 -16.08
C ALA A 1164 -22.16 -35.66 -16.45
N ALA A 1165 -23.25 -36.21 -15.89
CA ALA A 1165 -23.79 -37.51 -16.26
C ALA A 1165 -23.99 -37.68 -17.77
N LYS A 1166 -24.53 -36.65 -18.42
CA LYS A 1166 -24.90 -36.69 -19.84
C LYS A 1166 -23.69 -36.42 -20.75
N ARG A 1167 -22.82 -35.49 -20.37
CA ARG A 1167 -21.77 -34.97 -21.27
C ARG A 1167 -20.43 -35.71 -21.15
N VAL A 1168 -20.18 -36.38 -20.02
CA VAL A 1168 -18.90 -37.06 -19.74
C VAL A 1168 -19.11 -38.47 -19.21
N TYR A 1169 -19.89 -38.68 -18.13
CA TYR A 1169 -19.93 -39.99 -17.47
C TYR A 1169 -20.53 -41.08 -18.36
N GLY A 1170 -21.59 -40.78 -19.12
CA GLY A 1170 -22.13 -41.70 -20.12
C GLY A 1170 -21.13 -42.04 -21.24
N GLU A 1171 -20.28 -41.10 -21.65
CA GLU A 1171 -19.24 -41.35 -22.66
C GLU A 1171 -18.10 -42.23 -22.12
N ILE A 1172 -17.71 -42.04 -20.85
CA ILE A 1172 -16.75 -42.91 -20.17
C ILE A 1172 -17.26 -44.35 -20.14
N ILE A 1173 -18.51 -44.56 -19.72
CA ILE A 1173 -19.13 -45.90 -19.68
C ILE A 1173 -19.18 -46.52 -21.09
N ALA A 1174 -19.55 -45.74 -22.10
CA ALA A 1174 -19.57 -46.20 -23.49
C ALA A 1174 -18.18 -46.60 -24.01
N LEU A 1175 -17.15 -45.83 -23.67
CA LEU A 1175 -15.77 -46.14 -24.03
C LEU A 1175 -15.25 -47.39 -23.31
N MET A 1176 -15.55 -47.57 -22.02
CA MET A 1176 -15.23 -48.80 -21.30
C MET A 1176 -15.95 -50.01 -21.93
N GLY A 1177 -17.21 -49.87 -22.36
CA GLY A 1177 -17.92 -50.93 -23.07
C GLY A 1177 -17.32 -51.28 -24.45
N LYS A 1178 -16.69 -50.31 -25.12
CA LYS A 1178 -15.97 -50.51 -26.39
C LYS A 1178 -14.61 -51.18 -26.20
N TYR A 1179 -13.97 -50.99 -25.05
CA TYR A 1179 -12.64 -51.52 -24.72
C TYR A 1179 -12.68 -52.44 -23.49
N PRO A 1180 -13.51 -53.51 -23.47
CA PRO A 1180 -13.95 -54.24 -22.28
C PRO A 1180 -12.86 -54.81 -21.38
#